data_AF-A0A240U820-F1
#
_entry.id   AF-A0A240U820-F1
#
_cell.length_a   1.000
_cell.length_b   1.000
_cell.length_c   1.000
_cell.angle_alpha   90.00
_cell.angle_beta   90.00
_cell.angle_gamma   90.00
#
_symmetry.space_group_name_H-M   'P 1'
#
loop_
_entity.id
_entity.type
_entity.pdbx_description
1 polymer ?
#
loop_
_entity_poly.entity_id
_entity_poly.type
_entity_poly.pdbx_seq_one_letter_code
_entity_poly.pdbx_strand_id
1 'polypeptide(L)'
;MTLGEPDSLPLPLGEGGGEGCLRATIAELIATFAHAKTFGSLIQIGLKRLPSLREQLSILKNAEASGDLYAQAAAKDLLPLVRQALVLGMQFDAVVANPPYMGGKGMTPALKDYARATFPDSKADLFAMFMERGFGWCKPSGFNSMVTMQSWMFLSSYEAMREKLLTQRTIQTMAHLGARAFGEISGEVVQTTAFVLQGQHFSGFKPVFFRLVDGQEAEKEAALRSNQNRFDATVQDDFKKIPGSPVAYWVSKNTIDAFSNRKISDIAETRLGMATADNNKFLRLWHEVNIDKLGLKVLSREIAAKTKKKWFQYQKGGDFRKWYGNLEYVVNWESDGYEIQNFSDEATGRIRSHNYNLDYIFKEGVTWNALSSSNTSARISIGSLFDNAGSSMFAVKTEDSLALLSLMNSYVVSNLVKIISPTLNYQPGDISKIPVAYSAIQGIELAINAKNAIEIAKTDWDSFETSFDFLGVDLVAKFKDESLLVNTWNKYSVGVADAHAALKNIEFENNRLLIDAYGLQDELSPEVPEDQITLTHADREKDCQRLISYAIGCMMGRYSLDEPGLIYAHAGNVGFEPGRYATFPADADGIVPITDELWFSDDAPSRIREFLRAVWGPDTLEENMAWLAESLGTKASETPDETIRRYIADKFFKDHLQTYKKRPIYWLFSSGKQGAFQALVYLHRYHEGTLARLRAEYVVPLTGKIQNRIEMLQKDASAANSTAARNKLAKEVEKLKKKHVELLAYDEQLRHYADMRITLDLDDGVKVNYGKFGDLLEGVKLVTGGAGDD
;
A
#
# COMPACT_ATOMS: atom_id res chain seq x y z
N MET A 1 7.84 -52.28 9.45
CA MET A 1 8.30 -53.36 8.55
C MET A 1 9.62 -52.93 7.95
N THR A 2 10.69 -53.49 8.49
CA THR A 2 12.09 -53.26 8.16
C THR A 2 12.57 -54.30 7.16
N LEU A 3 13.20 -53.86 6.08
CA LEU A 3 14.10 -54.61 5.20
C LEU A 3 15.05 -53.53 4.64
N GLY A 4 16.36 -53.49 4.85
CA GLY A 4 17.33 -54.53 5.16
C GLY A 4 18.50 -54.28 4.20
N GLU A 5 19.65 -53.83 4.71
CA GLU A 5 20.91 -53.78 3.97
C GLU A 5 21.23 -55.17 3.37
N PRO A 6 22.02 -55.23 2.29
CA PRO A 6 22.84 -56.40 2.03
C PRO A 6 24.33 -56.06 2.20
N ASP A 7 24.90 -56.77 3.17
CA ASP A 7 26.32 -57.01 3.41
C ASP A 7 27.11 -57.40 2.16
N SER A 8 28.38 -57.01 2.20
CA SER A 8 29.50 -57.59 1.46
C SER A 8 29.58 -59.11 1.58
N LEU A 9 29.97 -59.80 0.50
CA LEU A 9 30.98 -60.88 0.49
C LEU A 9 31.46 -61.12 -0.97
N PRO A 10 32.72 -61.59 -1.15
CA PRO A 10 33.53 -61.47 -2.37
C PRO A 10 33.44 -62.69 -3.29
N LEU A 11 33.97 -62.58 -4.52
CA LEU A 11 34.66 -63.61 -5.34
C LEU A 11 34.70 -63.18 -6.83
N PRO A 12 35.61 -63.71 -7.67
CA PRO A 12 37.06 -63.79 -7.58
C PRO A 12 37.74 -62.96 -8.69
N LEU A 13 39.01 -62.61 -8.47
CA LEU A 13 39.90 -62.11 -9.52
C LEU A 13 40.08 -63.21 -10.59
N GLY A 14 39.43 -63.02 -11.74
CA GLY A 14 39.67 -63.74 -12.98
C GLY A 14 40.08 -62.75 -14.05
N GLU A 15 41.16 -63.06 -14.76
CA GLU A 15 41.83 -62.24 -15.77
C GLU A 15 40.84 -61.71 -16.84
N GLY A 16 40.62 -60.39 -16.84
CA GLY A 16 39.67 -59.72 -17.72
C GLY A 16 39.43 -58.25 -17.36
N GLY A 17 40.50 -57.49 -17.09
CA GLY A 17 40.41 -56.13 -16.52
C GLY A 17 39.70 -55.07 -17.38
N GLY A 18 39.40 -55.35 -18.65
CA GLY A 18 38.77 -54.40 -19.58
C GLY A 18 37.23 -54.46 -19.61
N GLU A 19 36.62 -55.65 -19.59
CA GLU A 19 35.17 -55.82 -19.84
C GLU A 19 34.29 -55.47 -18.64
N GLY A 20 34.72 -55.80 -17.42
CA GLY A 20 33.97 -55.47 -16.20
C GLY A 20 33.91 -53.95 -15.93
N CYS A 21 34.99 -53.24 -16.24
CA CYS A 21 35.06 -51.78 -16.14
C CYS A 21 34.17 -51.10 -17.19
N LEU A 22 34.11 -51.65 -18.40
CA LEU A 22 33.28 -51.15 -19.50
C LEU A 22 31.77 -51.25 -19.17
N ARG A 23 31.32 -52.41 -18.68
CA ARG A 23 29.91 -52.65 -18.36
C ARG A 23 29.39 -51.74 -17.23
N ALA A 24 30.18 -51.58 -16.17
CA ALA A 24 29.84 -50.68 -15.07
C ALA A 24 29.76 -49.21 -15.53
N THR A 25 30.72 -48.77 -16.36
CA THR A 25 30.74 -47.39 -16.87
C THR A 25 29.56 -47.09 -17.80
N ILE A 26 29.16 -48.04 -18.66
CA ILE A 26 27.99 -47.90 -19.53
C ILE A 26 26.69 -47.84 -18.71
N ALA A 27 26.54 -48.69 -17.69
CA ALA A 27 25.37 -48.66 -16.82
C ALA A 27 25.22 -47.31 -16.09
N GLU A 28 26.33 -46.75 -15.60
CA GLU A 28 26.34 -45.40 -15.02
C GLU A 28 25.97 -44.32 -16.02
N LEU A 29 26.44 -44.40 -17.27
CA LEU A 29 26.06 -43.44 -18.32
C LEU A 29 24.57 -43.53 -18.65
N ILE A 30 24.02 -44.74 -18.77
CA ILE A 30 22.58 -44.94 -18.97
C ILE A 30 21.79 -44.32 -17.82
N ALA A 31 22.21 -44.54 -16.58
CA ALA A 31 21.58 -43.92 -15.41
C ALA A 31 21.68 -42.38 -15.45
N THR A 32 22.85 -41.84 -15.83
CA THR A 32 23.11 -40.40 -15.95
C THR A 32 22.19 -39.74 -16.99
N PHE A 33 21.94 -40.42 -18.11
CA PHE A 33 21.11 -39.92 -19.21
C PHE A 33 19.65 -40.40 -19.15
N ALA A 34 19.22 -41.10 -18.10
CA ALA A 34 17.84 -41.58 -17.95
C ALA A 34 16.81 -40.44 -18.08
N HIS A 35 17.16 -39.23 -17.65
CA HIS A 35 16.34 -38.02 -17.76
C HIS A 35 16.96 -36.96 -18.68
N ALA A 36 17.72 -37.37 -19.71
CA ALA A 36 18.44 -36.46 -20.61
C ALA A 36 17.56 -35.38 -21.26
N LYS A 37 16.31 -35.72 -21.64
CA LYS A 37 15.37 -34.76 -22.21
C LYS A 37 14.89 -33.69 -21.23
N THR A 38 14.98 -33.97 -19.93
CA THR A 38 14.55 -33.06 -18.86
C THR A 38 15.71 -32.20 -18.37
N PHE A 39 16.89 -32.80 -18.14
CA PHE A 39 18.04 -32.08 -17.58
C PHE A 39 18.92 -31.44 -18.65
N GLY A 40 18.90 -31.98 -19.87
CA GLY A 40 19.69 -31.48 -20.99
C GLY A 40 21.16 -31.28 -20.64
N SER A 41 21.69 -30.11 -21.01
CA SER A 41 23.09 -29.77 -20.78
C SER A 41 23.45 -29.48 -19.32
N LEU A 42 22.50 -29.46 -18.38
CA LEU A 42 22.83 -29.35 -16.96
C LEU A 42 23.51 -30.62 -16.42
N ILE A 43 23.39 -31.75 -17.13
CA ILE A 43 24.09 -32.99 -16.81
C ILE A 43 25.59 -32.75 -16.69
N GLN A 44 26.17 -33.26 -15.61
CA GLN A 44 27.58 -33.08 -15.26
C GLN A 44 28.37 -34.35 -15.54
N ILE A 45 29.37 -34.26 -16.44
CA ILE A 45 30.33 -35.32 -16.71
C ILE A 45 31.68 -34.89 -16.15
N GLY A 46 32.19 -35.62 -15.16
CA GLY A 46 33.45 -35.28 -14.49
C GLY A 46 34.67 -35.44 -15.41
N LEU A 47 35.60 -34.48 -15.36
CA LEU A 47 36.81 -34.46 -16.21
C LEU A 47 37.65 -35.74 -16.13
N LYS A 48 37.71 -36.34 -14.93
CA LYS A 48 38.42 -37.60 -14.69
C LYS A 48 37.89 -38.77 -15.54
N ARG A 49 36.64 -38.68 -16.04
CA ARG A 49 36.01 -39.71 -16.88
C ARG A 49 36.37 -39.59 -18.36
N LEU A 50 36.88 -38.43 -18.81
CA LEU A 50 37.14 -38.20 -20.24
C LEU A 50 38.12 -39.20 -20.89
N PRO A 51 39.23 -39.61 -20.26
CA PRO A 51 40.12 -40.61 -20.85
C PRO A 51 39.41 -41.93 -21.13
N SER A 52 38.65 -42.44 -20.14
CA SER A 52 37.87 -43.68 -20.26
C SER A 52 36.78 -43.54 -21.34
N LEU A 53 36.08 -42.42 -21.40
CA LEU A 53 35.06 -42.18 -22.44
C LEU A 53 35.65 -42.15 -23.86
N ARG A 54 36.89 -41.65 -24.04
CA ARG A 54 37.58 -41.65 -25.35
C ARG A 54 37.98 -43.06 -25.77
N GLU A 55 38.46 -43.87 -24.82
CA GLU A 55 38.75 -45.28 -25.04
C GLU A 55 37.48 -46.04 -25.44
N GLN A 56 36.38 -45.85 -24.70
CA GLN A 56 35.08 -46.45 -25.01
C GLN A 56 34.55 -46.04 -26.38
N LEU A 57 34.71 -44.78 -26.76
CA LEU A 57 34.34 -44.32 -28.10
C LEU A 57 35.12 -45.08 -29.19
N SER A 58 36.41 -45.37 -28.97
CA SER A 58 37.22 -46.14 -29.92
C SER A 58 36.77 -47.60 -30.01
N ILE A 59 36.49 -48.24 -28.86
CA ILE A 59 35.98 -49.63 -28.79
C ILE A 59 34.64 -49.73 -29.52
N LEU A 60 33.71 -48.83 -29.23
CA LEU A 60 32.38 -48.84 -29.83
C LEU A 60 32.43 -48.57 -31.34
N LYS A 61 33.32 -47.70 -31.83
CA LYS A 61 33.52 -47.50 -33.27
C LYS A 61 34.04 -48.75 -33.98
N ASN A 62 34.96 -49.49 -33.35
CA ASN A 62 35.45 -50.75 -33.89
C ASN A 62 34.36 -51.84 -33.88
N ALA A 63 33.54 -51.89 -32.83
CA ALA A 63 32.40 -52.80 -32.74
C ALA A 63 31.33 -52.47 -33.80
N GLU A 64 31.07 -51.19 -34.07
CA GLU A 64 30.14 -50.75 -35.14
C GLU A 64 30.66 -51.13 -36.53
N ALA A 65 31.97 -51.04 -36.77
CA ALA A 65 32.57 -51.29 -38.09
C ALA A 65 32.84 -52.78 -38.38
N SER A 66 33.20 -53.57 -37.35
CA SER A 66 33.73 -54.93 -37.52
C SER A 66 33.21 -55.96 -36.52
N GLY A 67 32.30 -55.59 -35.63
CA GLY A 67 31.67 -56.53 -34.68
C GLY A 67 30.67 -57.47 -35.35
N ASP A 68 30.21 -58.49 -34.61
CA ASP A 68 29.07 -59.31 -35.03
C ASP A 68 27.76 -58.50 -35.04
N LEU A 69 26.66 -59.09 -35.53
CA LEU A 69 25.37 -58.40 -35.67
C LEU A 69 24.88 -57.79 -34.34
N TYR A 70 25.11 -58.46 -33.21
CA TYR A 70 24.69 -58.00 -31.88
C TYR A 70 25.60 -56.88 -31.36
N ALA A 71 26.90 -57.00 -31.56
CA ALA A 71 27.88 -55.98 -31.21
C ALA A 71 27.68 -54.68 -32.02
N GLN A 72 27.37 -54.80 -33.32
CA GLN A 72 27.04 -53.65 -34.17
C GLN A 72 25.76 -52.95 -33.71
N ALA A 73 24.71 -53.71 -33.36
CA ALA A 73 23.46 -53.15 -32.85
C ALA A 73 23.67 -52.42 -31.52
N ALA A 74 24.35 -53.05 -30.55
CA ALA A 74 24.67 -52.43 -29.27
C ALA A 74 25.55 -51.18 -29.41
N ALA A 75 26.54 -51.21 -30.33
CA ALA A 75 27.38 -50.06 -30.60
C ALA A 75 26.58 -48.87 -31.14
N LYS A 76 25.62 -49.11 -32.06
CA LYS A 76 24.73 -48.07 -32.59
C LYS A 76 23.90 -47.38 -31.50
N ASP A 77 23.42 -48.14 -30.52
CA ASP A 77 22.64 -47.61 -29.41
C ASP A 77 23.48 -46.82 -28.40
N LEU A 78 24.71 -47.26 -28.14
CA LEU A 78 25.60 -46.67 -27.11
C LEU A 78 26.46 -45.51 -27.61
N LEU A 79 26.81 -45.49 -28.90
CA LEU A 79 27.65 -44.44 -29.49
C LEU A 79 27.09 -43.02 -29.25
N PRO A 80 25.77 -42.74 -29.41
CA PRO A 80 25.21 -41.44 -29.09
C PRO A 80 25.42 -41.02 -27.64
N LEU A 81 25.25 -41.94 -26.68
CA LEU A 81 25.41 -41.66 -25.24
C LEU A 81 26.86 -41.29 -24.90
N VAL A 82 27.84 -42.06 -25.39
CA VAL A 82 29.27 -41.79 -25.15
C VAL A 82 29.70 -40.49 -25.82
N ARG A 83 29.23 -40.22 -27.05
CA ARG A 83 29.49 -38.94 -27.74
C ARG A 83 28.92 -37.76 -26.96
N GLN A 84 27.68 -37.86 -26.48
CA GLN A 84 27.06 -36.81 -25.68
C GLN A 84 27.81 -36.59 -24.35
N ALA A 85 28.23 -37.67 -23.68
CA ALA A 85 29.03 -37.59 -22.46
C ALA A 85 30.36 -36.88 -22.68
N LEU A 86 31.06 -37.20 -23.77
CA LEU A 86 32.31 -36.55 -24.13
C LEU A 86 32.12 -35.04 -24.34
N VAL A 87 31.10 -34.64 -25.10
CA VAL A 87 30.79 -33.23 -25.35
C VAL A 87 30.50 -32.49 -24.04
N LEU A 88 29.68 -33.06 -23.16
CA LEU A 88 29.30 -32.43 -21.89
C LEU A 88 30.45 -32.35 -20.87
N GLY A 89 31.49 -33.17 -21.04
CA GLY A 89 32.70 -33.16 -20.20
C GLY A 89 33.83 -32.28 -20.75
N MET A 90 33.72 -31.72 -21.95
CA MET A 90 34.76 -30.85 -22.51
C MET A 90 34.93 -29.55 -21.72
N GLN A 91 36.15 -28.99 -21.78
CA GLN A 91 36.46 -27.64 -21.30
C GLN A 91 36.90 -26.72 -22.43
N PHE A 92 36.54 -25.45 -22.32
CA PHE A 92 36.70 -24.40 -23.32
C PHE A 92 37.36 -23.17 -22.72
N ASP A 93 38.02 -22.37 -23.56
CA ASP A 93 38.59 -21.08 -23.18
C ASP A 93 37.50 -20.00 -23.02
N ALA A 94 36.39 -20.13 -23.76
CA ALA A 94 35.21 -19.30 -23.63
C ALA A 94 33.94 -20.16 -23.74
N VAL A 95 32.99 -19.91 -22.84
CA VAL A 95 31.65 -20.48 -22.82
C VAL A 95 30.68 -19.33 -23.02
N VAL A 96 29.95 -19.33 -24.13
CA VAL A 96 29.01 -18.26 -24.49
C VAL A 96 27.62 -18.85 -24.66
N ALA A 97 26.60 -18.29 -23.99
CA ALA A 97 25.23 -18.82 -24.07
C ALA A 97 24.14 -17.76 -23.82
N ASN A 98 22.96 -17.99 -24.41
CA ASN A 98 21.69 -17.43 -23.94
C ASN A 98 20.87 -18.60 -23.34
N PRO A 99 21.06 -18.92 -22.05
CA PRO A 99 20.38 -20.05 -21.43
C PRO A 99 18.85 -19.86 -21.36
N PRO A 100 18.07 -20.95 -21.25
CA PRO A 100 16.62 -20.87 -21.11
C PRO A 100 16.21 -20.20 -19.78
N TYR A 101 15.14 -19.41 -19.81
CA TYR A 101 14.57 -18.73 -18.64
C TYR A 101 13.33 -19.48 -18.16
N MET A 102 13.38 -20.02 -16.94
CA MET A 102 12.27 -20.78 -16.36
C MET A 102 12.40 -20.81 -14.84
N GLY A 103 11.62 -19.95 -14.18
CA GLY A 103 11.55 -19.94 -12.73
C GLY A 103 10.94 -21.22 -12.17
N GLY A 104 11.14 -21.47 -10.87
CA GLY A 104 10.72 -22.71 -10.21
C GLY A 104 9.26 -23.13 -10.42
N LYS A 105 8.32 -22.21 -10.68
CA LYS A 105 6.92 -22.57 -10.99
C LYS A 105 6.78 -23.36 -12.30
N GLY A 106 7.63 -23.08 -13.30
CA GLY A 106 7.61 -23.76 -14.60
C GLY A 106 8.31 -25.12 -14.63
N MET A 107 9.08 -25.46 -13.59
CA MET A 107 9.85 -26.71 -13.54
C MET A 107 8.96 -27.92 -13.19
N THR A 108 9.17 -29.04 -13.90
CA THR A 108 8.59 -30.34 -13.57
C THR A 108 9.11 -30.85 -12.22
N PRO A 109 8.41 -31.79 -11.54
CA PRO A 109 8.88 -32.35 -10.27
C PRO A 109 10.31 -32.91 -10.35
N ALA A 110 10.61 -33.69 -11.39
CA ALA A 110 11.96 -34.26 -11.60
C ALA A 110 13.04 -33.18 -11.76
N LEU A 111 12.75 -32.08 -12.48
CA LEU A 111 13.70 -30.98 -12.63
C LEU A 111 13.87 -30.19 -11.32
N LYS A 112 12.80 -30.01 -10.54
CA LYS A 112 12.87 -29.36 -9.22
C LYS A 112 13.75 -30.15 -8.25
N ASP A 113 13.58 -31.47 -8.21
CA ASP A 113 14.36 -32.34 -7.33
C ASP A 113 15.83 -32.34 -7.76
N TYR A 114 16.10 -32.44 -9.06
CA TYR A 114 17.45 -32.33 -9.62
C TYR A 114 18.11 -30.98 -9.32
N ALA A 115 17.38 -29.87 -9.48
CA ALA A 115 17.86 -28.52 -9.18
C ALA A 115 18.20 -28.35 -7.69
N ARG A 116 17.34 -28.84 -6.79
CA ARG A 116 17.58 -28.81 -5.34
C ARG A 116 18.81 -29.63 -4.93
N ALA A 117 19.00 -30.79 -5.55
CA ALA A 117 20.10 -31.69 -5.23
C ALA A 117 21.45 -31.23 -5.81
N THR A 118 21.45 -30.70 -7.04
CA THR A 118 22.68 -30.44 -7.81
C THR A 118 23.08 -28.97 -7.80
N PHE A 119 22.11 -28.06 -7.73
CA PHE A 119 22.30 -26.61 -7.86
C PHE A 119 21.60 -25.84 -6.72
N PRO A 120 21.85 -26.18 -5.45
CA PRO A 120 21.06 -25.67 -4.31
C PRO A 120 21.05 -24.14 -4.21
N ASP A 121 22.13 -23.48 -4.65
CA ASP A 121 22.33 -22.03 -4.60
C ASP A 121 21.71 -21.29 -5.81
N SER A 122 21.56 -21.97 -6.94
CA SER A 122 21.12 -21.40 -8.22
C SER A 122 19.81 -21.98 -8.76
N LYS A 123 19.14 -22.85 -7.99
CA LYS A 123 17.86 -23.54 -8.31
C LYS A 123 16.65 -22.64 -8.60
N ALA A 124 16.74 -21.34 -8.34
CA ALA A 124 15.62 -20.42 -8.48
C ALA A 124 15.13 -20.30 -9.94
N ASP A 125 16.05 -20.42 -10.90
CA ASP A 125 15.77 -20.37 -12.33
C ASP A 125 16.78 -21.21 -13.13
N LEU A 126 16.38 -21.72 -14.31
CA LEU A 126 17.27 -22.42 -15.22
C LEU A 126 18.48 -21.57 -15.62
N PHE A 127 18.31 -20.28 -15.94
CA PHE A 127 19.45 -19.46 -16.37
C PHE A 127 20.54 -19.42 -15.30
N ALA A 128 20.14 -19.35 -14.02
CA ALA A 128 21.06 -19.28 -12.88
C ALA A 128 21.83 -20.59 -12.72
N MET A 129 21.17 -21.73 -12.90
CA MET A 129 21.86 -23.04 -12.93
C MET A 129 22.86 -23.13 -14.09
N PHE A 130 22.52 -22.57 -15.26
CA PHE A 130 23.45 -22.50 -16.38
C PHE A 130 24.63 -21.56 -16.12
N MET A 131 24.44 -20.45 -15.41
CA MET A 131 25.54 -19.59 -14.97
C MET A 131 26.55 -20.38 -14.14
N GLU A 132 26.08 -21.15 -13.15
CA GLU A 132 26.94 -22.02 -12.34
C GLU A 132 27.58 -23.14 -13.17
N ARG A 133 26.79 -23.83 -14.00
CA ARG A 133 27.26 -24.93 -14.86
C ARG A 133 28.33 -24.48 -15.87
N GLY A 134 28.21 -23.26 -16.39
CA GLY A 134 29.12 -22.69 -17.39
C GLY A 134 30.57 -22.68 -16.94
N PHE A 135 30.83 -22.47 -15.65
CA PHE A 135 32.18 -22.55 -15.11
C PHE A 135 32.76 -23.97 -15.11
N GLY A 136 31.93 -25.01 -15.03
CA GLY A 136 32.37 -26.40 -15.18
C GLY A 136 32.84 -26.74 -16.60
N TRP A 137 32.39 -25.97 -17.60
CA TRP A 137 32.87 -26.04 -18.99
C TRP A 137 34.03 -25.09 -19.27
N CYS A 138 34.36 -24.17 -18.38
CA CYS A 138 35.52 -23.31 -18.54
C CYS A 138 36.79 -24.04 -18.11
N LYS A 139 37.89 -23.81 -18.82
CA LYS A 139 39.24 -24.00 -18.24
C LYS A 139 39.42 -23.03 -17.05
N PRO A 140 40.38 -23.24 -16.13
CA PRO A 140 40.57 -22.36 -14.98
C PRO A 140 40.73 -20.87 -15.33
N SER A 141 41.40 -20.54 -16.45
CA SER A 141 41.58 -19.16 -16.92
C SER A 141 40.49 -18.68 -17.90
N GLY A 142 39.51 -19.53 -18.20
CA GLY A 142 38.50 -19.29 -19.22
C GLY A 142 37.40 -18.31 -18.78
N PHE A 143 36.61 -17.90 -19.77
CA PHE A 143 35.54 -16.92 -19.61
C PHE A 143 34.16 -17.55 -19.78
N ASN A 144 33.25 -17.26 -18.85
CA ASN A 144 31.84 -17.60 -18.93
C ASN A 144 31.05 -16.33 -19.22
N SER A 145 30.44 -16.27 -20.40
CA SER A 145 29.67 -15.12 -20.86
C SER A 145 28.26 -15.53 -21.22
N MET A 146 27.27 -14.86 -20.62
CA MET A 146 25.87 -15.19 -20.89
C MET A 146 25.01 -13.94 -20.97
N VAL A 147 23.90 -14.07 -21.68
CA VAL A 147 22.75 -13.16 -21.59
C VAL A 147 21.74 -13.80 -20.66
N THR A 148 21.38 -13.14 -19.56
CA THR A 148 20.46 -13.68 -18.54
C THR A 148 19.48 -12.62 -18.03
N MET A 149 18.52 -13.01 -17.20
CA MET A 149 17.68 -12.05 -16.49
C MET A 149 18.48 -11.31 -15.41
N GLN A 150 18.34 -9.99 -15.29
CA GLN A 150 19.09 -9.18 -14.32
C GLN A 150 18.75 -9.49 -12.85
N SER A 151 17.69 -10.26 -12.60
CA SER A 151 17.19 -10.58 -11.25
C SER A 151 18.26 -11.18 -10.33
N TRP A 152 19.24 -11.91 -10.87
CA TRP A 152 20.33 -12.47 -10.07
C TRP A 152 21.24 -11.43 -9.44
N MET A 153 21.30 -10.22 -10.01
CA MET A 153 22.11 -9.12 -9.50
C MET A 153 21.56 -8.57 -8.18
N PHE A 154 20.27 -8.80 -7.88
CA PHE A 154 19.58 -8.11 -6.80
C PHE A 154 18.72 -9.00 -5.88
N LEU A 155 17.93 -9.92 -6.43
CA LEU A 155 16.92 -10.60 -5.63
C LEU A 155 17.56 -11.58 -4.63
N SER A 156 16.92 -11.71 -3.46
CA SER A 156 17.33 -12.60 -2.36
C SER A 156 17.34 -14.08 -2.76
N SER A 157 16.48 -14.48 -3.70
CA SER A 157 16.46 -15.85 -4.23
C SER A 157 17.78 -16.28 -4.90
N TYR A 158 18.65 -15.32 -5.26
CA TYR A 158 19.95 -15.56 -5.88
C TYR A 158 21.14 -15.15 -4.99
N GLU A 159 20.90 -14.77 -3.74
CA GLU A 159 21.92 -14.26 -2.81
C GLU A 159 23.08 -15.24 -2.62
N ALA A 160 22.78 -16.50 -2.28
CA ALA A 160 23.80 -17.54 -2.10
C ALA A 160 24.67 -17.76 -3.36
N MET A 161 24.04 -17.83 -4.55
CA MET A 161 24.76 -17.95 -5.81
C MET A 161 25.62 -16.71 -6.08
N ARG A 162 25.08 -15.51 -5.86
CA ARG A 162 25.76 -14.23 -6.10
C ARG A 162 26.98 -14.08 -5.21
N GLU A 163 26.87 -14.41 -3.92
CA GLU A 163 28.01 -14.38 -2.99
C GLU A 163 29.12 -15.37 -3.38
N LYS A 164 28.73 -16.60 -3.76
CA LYS A 164 29.65 -17.62 -4.27
C LYS A 164 30.36 -17.14 -5.54
N LEU A 165 29.63 -16.53 -6.47
CA LEU A 165 30.15 -15.97 -7.70
C LEU A 165 31.15 -14.85 -7.41
N LEU A 166 30.79 -13.86 -6.59
CA LEU A 166 31.65 -12.73 -6.23
C LEU A 166 32.88 -13.14 -5.42
N THR A 167 32.83 -14.28 -4.73
CA THR A 167 33.97 -14.81 -3.94
C THR A 167 34.92 -15.64 -4.78
N GLN A 168 34.42 -16.37 -5.77
CA GLN A 168 35.23 -17.35 -6.48
C GLN A 168 35.56 -16.94 -7.92
N ARG A 169 34.90 -15.92 -8.46
CA ARG A 169 34.98 -15.48 -9.86
C ARG A 169 35.21 -13.97 -9.94
N THR A 170 35.55 -13.49 -11.12
CA THR A 170 35.69 -12.06 -11.41
C THR A 170 34.80 -11.66 -12.57
N ILE A 171 33.94 -10.67 -12.34
CA ILE A 171 33.22 -9.93 -13.37
C ILE A 171 34.27 -9.11 -14.12
N GLN A 172 34.40 -9.35 -15.42
CA GLN A 172 35.28 -8.58 -16.30
C GLN A 172 34.54 -7.37 -16.86
N THR A 173 33.36 -7.63 -17.43
CA THR A 173 32.48 -6.58 -17.94
C THR A 173 31.02 -7.02 -17.94
N MET A 174 30.11 -6.06 -17.92
CA MET A 174 28.67 -6.31 -17.99
C MET A 174 27.92 -5.16 -18.68
N ALA A 175 27.07 -5.50 -19.64
CA ALA A 175 26.05 -4.62 -20.19
C ALA A 175 24.73 -4.90 -19.47
N HIS A 176 24.30 -3.98 -18.62
CA HIS A 176 23.04 -4.06 -17.87
C HIS A 176 21.93 -3.42 -18.71
N LEU A 177 21.20 -4.26 -19.45
CA LEU A 177 20.29 -3.84 -20.52
C LEU A 177 18.87 -3.52 -20.03
N GLY A 178 18.41 -4.07 -18.91
CA GLY A 178 17.06 -3.81 -18.42
C GLY A 178 15.96 -4.33 -19.35
N ALA A 179 14.76 -3.72 -19.25
CA ALA A 179 13.63 -4.01 -20.12
C ALA A 179 13.87 -3.53 -21.56
N ARG A 180 13.11 -4.03 -22.55
CA ARG A 180 13.17 -3.55 -23.95
C ARG A 180 14.57 -3.61 -24.57
N ALA A 181 15.38 -4.57 -24.12
CA ALA A 181 16.71 -4.82 -24.67
C ALA A 181 16.67 -5.35 -26.11
N PHE A 182 15.56 -6.01 -26.47
CA PHE A 182 15.30 -6.58 -27.80
C PHE A 182 13.90 -6.13 -28.23
N GLY A 183 13.78 -5.57 -29.43
CA GLY A 183 12.56 -4.92 -29.94
C GLY A 183 11.39 -5.87 -30.16
N GLU A 184 11.65 -7.17 -30.23
CA GLU A 184 10.62 -8.22 -30.26
C GLU A 184 9.91 -8.39 -28.90
N ILE A 185 10.47 -7.84 -27.81
CA ILE A 185 9.95 -7.94 -26.45
C ILE A 185 9.48 -6.55 -25.99
N SER A 186 8.18 -6.30 -26.15
CA SER A 186 7.56 -5.01 -25.85
C SER A 186 7.29 -4.75 -24.36
N GLY A 187 7.41 -5.77 -23.50
CA GLY A 187 7.07 -5.70 -22.07
C GLY A 187 8.27 -5.54 -21.12
N GLU A 188 7.99 -5.14 -19.89
CA GLU A 188 8.99 -5.01 -18.81
C GLU A 188 9.23 -6.30 -18.02
N VAL A 189 8.54 -7.39 -18.39
CA VAL A 189 8.64 -8.70 -17.73
C VAL A 189 10.05 -9.29 -17.90
N VAL A 190 10.66 -9.08 -19.06
CA VAL A 190 12.01 -9.59 -19.38
C VAL A 190 13.00 -8.44 -19.25
N GLN A 191 13.77 -8.46 -18.17
CA GLN A 191 14.84 -7.49 -17.91
C GLN A 191 16.18 -8.20 -17.96
N THR A 192 17.06 -7.82 -18.89
CA THR A 192 18.24 -8.61 -19.23
C THR A 192 19.56 -7.95 -18.86
N THR A 193 20.58 -8.77 -18.73
CA THR A 193 21.98 -8.35 -18.60
C THR A 193 22.85 -9.32 -19.39
N ALA A 194 23.91 -8.80 -20.00
CA ALA A 194 24.95 -9.58 -20.66
C ALA A 194 26.27 -9.38 -19.93
N PHE A 195 26.98 -10.44 -19.58
CA PHE A 195 28.20 -10.33 -18.79
C PHE A 195 29.33 -11.20 -19.33
N VAL A 196 30.55 -10.91 -18.86
CA VAL A 196 31.72 -11.77 -18.99
C VAL A 196 32.31 -11.99 -17.60
N LEU A 197 32.36 -13.24 -17.16
CA LEU A 197 32.97 -13.66 -15.89
C LEU A 197 34.20 -14.51 -16.17
N GLN A 198 35.25 -14.35 -15.39
CA GLN A 198 36.41 -15.23 -15.43
C GLN A 198 36.33 -16.30 -14.33
N GLY A 199 36.84 -17.50 -14.62
CA GLY A 199 36.83 -18.65 -13.73
C GLY A 199 37.58 -18.49 -12.40
N GLN A 200 38.37 -17.42 -12.25
CA GLN A 200 39.17 -17.09 -11.08
C GLN A 200 38.77 -15.74 -10.49
N HIS A 201 39.02 -15.59 -9.19
CA HIS A 201 38.84 -14.35 -8.46
C HIS A 201 40.15 -13.56 -8.39
N PHE A 202 40.09 -12.29 -8.74
CA PHE A 202 41.16 -11.30 -8.60
C PHE A 202 40.72 -10.22 -7.62
N SER A 203 41.36 -10.19 -6.45
CA SER A 203 41.03 -9.18 -5.43
C SER A 203 41.44 -7.78 -5.91
N GLY A 204 40.63 -6.78 -5.58
CA GLY A 204 40.87 -5.39 -6.00
C GLY A 204 40.54 -5.12 -7.48
N PHE A 205 40.01 -6.10 -8.22
CA PHE A 205 39.65 -5.92 -9.62
C PHE A 205 38.50 -4.92 -9.79
N LYS A 206 38.61 -4.06 -10.80
CA LYS A 206 37.61 -3.06 -11.19
C LYS A 206 36.94 -3.45 -12.50
N PRO A 207 35.74 -4.05 -12.47
CA PRO A 207 35.02 -4.41 -13.69
C PRO A 207 34.53 -3.17 -14.43
N VAL A 208 34.28 -3.32 -15.73
CA VAL A 208 33.65 -2.28 -16.57
C VAL A 208 32.17 -2.60 -16.78
N PHE A 209 31.29 -1.73 -16.31
CA PHE A 209 29.84 -1.86 -16.50
C PHE A 209 29.31 -0.82 -17.46
N PHE A 210 28.27 -1.18 -18.23
CA PHE A 210 27.49 -0.25 -19.05
C PHE A 210 26.05 -0.26 -18.56
N ARG A 211 25.55 0.88 -18.07
CA ARG A 211 24.16 1.03 -17.62
C ARG A 211 23.27 1.45 -18.79
N LEU A 212 22.50 0.50 -19.32
CA LEU A 212 21.68 0.64 -20.52
C LEU A 212 20.22 0.29 -20.22
N VAL A 213 19.76 0.63 -19.02
CA VAL A 213 18.42 0.25 -18.53
C VAL A 213 17.32 1.12 -19.15
N ASP A 214 17.66 2.32 -19.60
CA ASP A 214 16.75 3.28 -20.22
C ASP A 214 16.81 3.22 -21.76
N GLY A 215 15.72 3.66 -22.41
CA GLY A 215 15.63 3.72 -23.86
C GLY A 215 15.16 2.43 -24.55
N GLN A 216 15.22 2.43 -25.88
CA GLN A 216 14.89 1.29 -26.76
C GLN A 216 16.15 0.57 -27.28
N GLU A 217 16.01 -0.60 -27.89
CA GLU A 217 17.11 -1.42 -28.42
C GLU A 217 18.17 -0.60 -29.19
N ALA A 218 17.76 0.20 -30.18
CA ALA A 218 18.68 0.98 -31.02
C ALA A 218 19.46 2.04 -30.21
N GLU A 219 18.82 2.66 -29.23
CA GLU A 219 19.45 3.66 -28.34
C GLU A 219 20.47 2.97 -27.43
N LYS A 220 20.12 1.80 -26.89
CA LYS A 220 21.01 0.98 -26.04
C LYS A 220 22.22 0.48 -26.83
N GLU A 221 22.04 0.04 -28.07
CA GLU A 221 23.12 -0.36 -28.96
C GLU A 221 24.07 0.82 -29.23
N ALA A 222 23.52 1.97 -29.62
CA ALA A 222 24.31 3.17 -29.89
C ALA A 222 25.10 3.63 -28.66
N ALA A 223 24.46 3.64 -27.48
CA ALA A 223 25.10 3.99 -26.21
C ALA A 223 26.24 3.01 -25.85
N LEU A 224 26.02 1.70 -26.01
CA LEU A 224 27.06 0.69 -25.78
C LEU A 224 28.27 0.87 -26.71
N ARG A 225 28.02 1.04 -28.02
CA ARG A 225 29.09 1.20 -29.02
C ARG A 225 29.89 2.50 -28.83
N SER A 226 29.26 3.53 -28.29
CA SER A 226 29.89 4.83 -28.02
C SER A 226 30.47 4.96 -26.61
N ASN A 227 30.44 3.89 -25.80
CA ASN A 227 30.86 3.88 -24.39
C ASN A 227 30.12 4.89 -23.49
N GLN A 228 28.88 5.24 -23.83
CA GLN A 228 28.03 6.03 -22.94
C GLN A 228 27.62 5.20 -21.72
N ASN A 229 27.34 5.88 -20.59
CA ASN A 229 26.91 5.25 -19.33
C ASN A 229 27.86 4.15 -18.83
N ARG A 230 29.18 4.35 -19.03
CA ARG A 230 30.25 3.46 -18.58
C ARG A 230 30.62 3.74 -17.12
N PHE A 231 30.75 2.67 -16.33
CA PHE A 231 31.17 2.70 -14.92
C PHE A 231 32.34 1.74 -14.71
N ASP A 232 33.49 2.24 -14.24
CA ASP A 232 34.71 1.45 -14.03
C ASP A 232 35.51 1.86 -12.77
N ALA A 233 34.85 2.55 -11.83
CA ALA A 233 35.45 3.00 -10.57
C ALA A 233 35.37 1.94 -9.45
N THR A 234 34.33 1.11 -9.45
CA THR A 234 33.94 0.22 -8.34
C THR A 234 34.79 -1.04 -8.30
N VAL A 235 35.29 -1.40 -7.12
CA VAL A 235 35.99 -2.67 -6.88
C VAL A 235 34.96 -3.77 -6.64
N GLN A 236 35.09 -4.91 -7.31
CA GLN A 236 34.10 -5.99 -7.19
C GLN A 236 33.88 -6.45 -5.73
N ASP A 237 34.95 -6.55 -4.94
CA ASP A 237 34.88 -7.00 -3.55
C ASP A 237 34.00 -6.09 -2.68
N ASP A 238 33.87 -4.82 -3.04
CA ASP A 238 33.05 -3.85 -2.31
C ASP A 238 31.54 -4.18 -2.38
N PHE A 239 31.08 -4.94 -3.38
CA PHE A 239 29.68 -5.39 -3.41
C PHE A 239 29.29 -6.19 -2.17
N LYS A 240 30.24 -6.92 -1.56
CA LYS A 240 30.00 -7.73 -0.36
C LYS A 240 29.79 -6.90 0.91
N LYS A 241 30.12 -5.61 0.88
CA LYS A 241 29.81 -4.69 1.99
C LYS A 241 28.30 -4.42 2.09
N ILE A 242 27.59 -4.48 0.97
CA ILE A 242 26.14 -4.27 0.91
C ILE A 242 25.44 -5.57 1.32
N PRO A 243 24.46 -5.56 2.24
CA PRO A 243 23.70 -6.73 2.63
C PRO A 243 23.08 -7.46 1.42
N GLY A 244 23.31 -8.76 1.32
CA GLY A 244 22.93 -9.59 0.17
C GLY A 244 23.84 -9.47 -1.03
N SER A 245 24.92 -8.70 -0.97
CA SER A 245 25.91 -8.53 -2.03
C SER A 245 25.36 -8.15 -3.43
N PRO A 246 24.39 -7.22 -3.57
CA PRO A 246 23.90 -6.82 -4.88
C PRO A 246 25.01 -6.22 -5.75
N VAL A 247 24.93 -6.44 -7.07
CA VAL A 247 25.89 -5.88 -8.05
C VAL A 247 25.51 -4.43 -8.39
N ALA A 248 25.58 -3.56 -7.38
CA ALA A 248 25.17 -2.16 -7.43
C ALA A 248 26.28 -1.23 -7.95
N TYR A 249 26.83 -1.50 -9.12
CA TYR A 249 28.03 -0.84 -9.64
C TYR A 249 27.91 0.69 -9.85
N TRP A 250 26.69 1.23 -9.90
CA TRP A 250 26.42 2.64 -10.13
C TRP A 250 26.50 3.50 -8.86
N VAL A 251 26.55 2.87 -7.68
CA VAL A 251 26.60 3.60 -6.42
C VAL A 251 28.03 4.06 -6.12
N SER A 252 28.16 5.19 -5.44
CA SER A 252 29.46 5.73 -5.09
C SER A 252 30.19 4.88 -4.05
N LYS A 253 31.49 5.13 -3.89
CA LYS A 253 32.27 4.53 -2.80
C LYS A 253 31.73 4.93 -1.42
N ASN A 254 31.33 6.19 -1.22
CA ASN A 254 30.81 6.67 0.07
C ASN A 254 29.49 5.96 0.43
N THR A 255 28.60 5.77 -0.55
CA THR A 255 27.37 4.99 -0.39
C THR A 255 27.69 3.54 -0.01
N ILE A 256 28.67 2.90 -0.64
CA ILE A 256 29.06 1.53 -0.27
C ILE A 256 29.68 1.49 1.14
N ASP A 257 30.60 2.40 1.45
CA ASP A 257 31.29 2.44 2.74
C ASP A 257 30.30 2.70 3.88
N ALA A 258 29.21 3.46 3.64
CA ALA A 258 28.13 3.65 4.61
C ALA A 258 27.49 2.33 5.08
N PHE A 259 27.44 1.27 4.25
CA PHE A 259 26.94 -0.05 4.67
C PHE A 259 27.82 -0.77 5.69
N SER A 260 29.03 -0.26 5.95
CA SER A 260 29.91 -0.74 7.01
C SER A 260 29.54 -0.19 8.39
N ASN A 261 28.62 0.78 8.46
CA ASN A 261 28.10 1.29 9.72
C ASN A 261 27.21 0.25 10.43
N ARG A 262 26.87 0.54 11.70
CA ARG A 262 25.83 -0.22 12.44
C ARG A 262 24.52 -0.22 11.67
N LYS A 263 23.66 -1.21 11.89
CA LYS A 263 22.37 -1.36 11.21
C LYS A 263 21.22 -0.97 12.14
N ILE A 264 20.04 -0.72 11.58
CA ILE A 264 18.82 -0.48 12.37
C ILE A 264 18.58 -1.64 13.35
N SER A 265 18.84 -2.88 12.95
CA SER A 265 18.72 -4.06 13.82
C SER A 265 19.57 -4.01 15.09
N ASP A 266 20.62 -3.18 15.13
CA ASP A 266 21.48 -3.03 16.30
C ASP A 266 20.92 -2.03 17.32
N ILE A 267 19.82 -1.33 17.00
CA ILE A 267 19.24 -0.23 17.78
C ILE A 267 17.74 -0.48 18.05
N ALA A 268 17.02 -1.05 17.08
CA ALA A 268 15.59 -1.29 17.15
C ALA A 268 15.18 -2.64 16.55
N GLU A 269 14.08 -3.19 17.04
CA GLU A 269 13.51 -4.43 16.53
C GLU A 269 12.41 -4.14 15.51
N THR A 270 12.59 -4.57 14.27
CA THR A 270 11.57 -4.50 13.22
C THR A 270 10.59 -5.67 13.32
N ARG A 271 9.29 -5.43 13.11
CA ARG A 271 8.22 -6.44 13.16
C ARG A 271 7.24 -6.28 12.00
N LEU A 272 6.88 -7.42 11.41
CA LEU A 272 5.81 -7.53 10.43
C LEU A 272 4.46 -7.48 11.17
N GLY A 273 3.56 -6.61 10.75
CA GLY A 273 2.25 -6.49 11.40
C GLY A 273 1.28 -7.63 11.12
N MET A 274 0.14 -7.56 11.79
CA MET A 274 -0.87 -8.60 11.86
C MET A 274 -1.57 -8.80 10.50
N ALA A 275 -1.77 -10.05 10.12
CA ALA A 275 -2.70 -10.43 9.07
C ALA A 275 -4.02 -10.88 9.71
N THR A 276 -5.10 -10.11 9.47
CA THR A 276 -6.44 -10.39 10.04
C THR A 276 -7.13 -11.58 9.39
N ALA A 277 -6.75 -11.91 8.14
CA ALA A 277 -7.37 -12.90 7.27
C ALA A 277 -8.85 -12.68 6.88
N ASP A 278 -9.52 -11.68 7.47
CA ASP A 278 -10.83 -11.15 7.06
C ASP A 278 -10.99 -9.69 7.54
N ASN A 279 -10.75 -8.74 6.65
CA ASN A 279 -10.87 -7.31 6.99
C ASN A 279 -12.32 -6.87 7.21
N ASN A 280 -13.29 -7.49 6.52
CA ASN A 280 -14.70 -7.14 6.66
C ASN A 280 -15.24 -7.55 8.04
N LYS A 281 -14.70 -8.62 8.61
CA LYS A 281 -15.04 -9.06 9.97
C LYS A 281 -14.32 -8.25 11.04
N PHE A 282 -13.01 -8.07 10.91
CA PHE A 282 -12.17 -7.60 12.02
C PHE A 282 -11.82 -6.11 12.00
N LEU A 283 -12.06 -5.38 10.91
CA LEU A 283 -11.69 -3.96 10.81
C LEU A 283 -12.90 -3.04 10.61
N ARG A 284 -12.84 -1.86 11.23
CA ARG A 284 -13.75 -0.73 11.01
C ARG A 284 -12.96 0.56 10.89
N LEU A 285 -13.52 1.58 10.26
CA LEU A 285 -13.13 2.96 10.55
C LEU A 285 -13.70 3.34 11.92
N TRP A 286 -12.96 4.11 12.71
CA TRP A 286 -13.32 4.37 14.11
C TRP A 286 -14.70 5.03 14.26
N HIS A 287 -15.11 5.85 13.29
CA HIS A 287 -16.38 6.58 13.32
C HIS A 287 -17.61 5.70 12.97
N GLU A 288 -17.40 4.44 12.56
CA GLU A 288 -18.50 3.50 12.27
C GLU A 288 -19.10 2.89 13.54
N VAL A 289 -18.32 2.79 14.62
CA VAL A 289 -18.65 2.00 15.81
C VAL A 289 -19.05 2.90 16.98
N ASN A 290 -19.75 2.32 17.96
CA ASN A 290 -20.10 3.04 19.18
C ASN A 290 -18.84 3.47 19.95
N ILE A 291 -18.75 4.76 20.29
CA ILE A 291 -17.62 5.34 21.02
C ILE A 291 -17.32 4.65 22.37
N ASP A 292 -18.32 4.12 23.05
CA ASP A 292 -18.14 3.40 24.32
C ASP A 292 -17.35 2.10 24.15
N LYS A 293 -17.37 1.52 22.94
CA LYS A 293 -16.63 0.30 22.58
C LYS A 293 -15.22 0.58 22.03
N LEU A 294 -14.81 1.85 21.89
CA LEU A 294 -13.53 2.26 21.29
C LEU A 294 -12.37 2.37 22.32
N GLY A 295 -11.39 1.49 22.24
CA GLY A 295 -10.14 1.52 23.00
C GLY A 295 -9.06 2.33 22.28
N LEU A 296 -9.12 3.65 22.40
CA LEU A 296 -8.13 4.58 21.84
C LEU A 296 -7.07 4.93 22.88
N LYS A 297 -5.84 5.25 22.41
CA LYS A 297 -4.72 5.71 23.26
C LYS A 297 -4.37 4.75 24.40
N VAL A 298 -4.56 3.46 24.18
CA VAL A 298 -4.27 2.41 25.16
C VAL A 298 -2.79 2.04 25.07
N LEU A 299 -2.06 2.09 26.18
CA LEU A 299 -0.60 1.95 26.19
C LEU A 299 -0.09 0.53 26.52
N SER A 300 -0.97 -0.40 26.85
CA SER A 300 -0.58 -1.79 27.14
C SER A 300 -1.75 -2.76 27.01
N ARG A 301 -1.44 -4.06 26.86
CA ARG A 301 -2.45 -5.14 26.83
C ARG A 301 -3.22 -5.26 28.15
N GLU A 302 -2.56 -5.04 29.28
CA GLU A 302 -3.19 -5.08 30.60
C GLU A 302 -4.20 -3.96 30.77
N ILE A 303 -3.90 -2.76 30.25
CA ILE A 303 -4.85 -1.65 30.21
C ILE A 303 -6.00 -2.01 29.25
N ALA A 304 -5.69 -2.50 28.05
CA ALA A 304 -6.69 -2.90 27.05
C ALA A 304 -7.72 -3.88 27.64
N ALA A 305 -7.26 -4.96 28.26
CA ALA A 305 -8.12 -5.98 28.87
C ALA A 305 -9.03 -5.41 29.97
N LYS A 306 -8.55 -4.45 30.77
CA LYS A 306 -9.35 -3.80 31.82
C LYS A 306 -10.47 -2.93 31.27
N THR A 307 -10.30 -2.35 30.08
CA THR A 307 -11.34 -1.51 29.47
C THR A 307 -12.59 -2.30 29.05
N LYS A 308 -12.46 -3.62 28.80
CA LYS A 308 -13.52 -4.47 28.23
C LYS A 308 -14.11 -3.95 26.92
N LYS A 309 -13.34 -3.12 26.21
CA LYS A 309 -13.73 -2.57 24.91
C LYS A 309 -13.47 -3.59 23.81
N LYS A 310 -14.04 -3.33 22.63
CA LYS A 310 -13.97 -4.25 21.49
C LYS A 310 -13.04 -3.75 20.40
N TRP A 311 -13.13 -2.47 20.05
CA TRP A 311 -12.48 -1.89 18.89
C TRP A 311 -11.26 -1.07 19.32
N PHE A 312 -10.05 -1.52 19.00
CA PHE A 312 -8.81 -0.84 19.39
C PHE A 312 -8.08 -0.26 18.18
N GLN A 313 -7.35 0.82 18.40
CA GLN A 313 -6.60 1.54 17.36
C GLN A 313 -5.70 0.58 16.55
N TYR A 314 -5.81 0.66 15.21
CA TYR A 314 -5.11 -0.22 14.28
C TYR A 314 -4.40 0.60 13.20
N GLN A 315 -3.08 0.60 13.26
CA GLN A 315 -2.22 1.31 12.32
C GLN A 315 -2.13 0.55 11.01
N LYS A 316 -2.50 1.23 9.92
CA LYS A 316 -2.25 0.75 8.56
C LYS A 316 -1.10 1.52 7.90
N GLY A 317 -0.55 0.95 6.82
CA GLY A 317 0.41 1.65 5.94
C GLY A 317 -0.13 3.00 5.44
N GLY A 318 -1.38 3.01 4.96
CA GLY A 318 -2.13 4.22 4.57
C GLY A 318 -1.51 5.00 3.40
N ASP A 319 -1.97 6.24 3.22
CA ASP A 319 -1.44 7.14 2.19
C ASP A 319 -0.03 7.64 2.55
N PHE A 320 0.68 8.19 1.55
CA PHE A 320 2.01 8.79 1.77
C PHE A 320 1.90 9.97 2.74
N ARG A 321 2.38 9.76 3.96
CA ARG A 321 2.35 10.74 5.05
C ARG A 321 3.52 10.51 6.00
N LYS A 322 4.23 11.57 6.35
CA LYS A 322 5.37 11.56 7.27
C LYS A 322 4.95 12.01 8.69
N TRP A 323 5.77 11.66 9.66
CA TRP A 323 5.76 12.10 11.07
C TRP A 323 4.59 11.60 11.92
N TYR A 324 3.33 11.81 11.53
CA TYR A 324 2.15 11.40 12.30
C TYR A 324 0.91 11.21 11.41
N GLY A 325 -0.04 10.36 11.78
CA GLY A 325 -1.36 10.23 11.11
C GLY A 325 -1.65 8.85 10.52
N ASN A 326 -2.64 8.77 9.61
CA ASN A 326 -3.22 7.53 9.07
C ASN A 326 -3.87 6.65 10.16
N LEU A 327 -4.48 7.29 11.17
CA LEU A 327 -5.06 6.65 12.35
C LEU A 327 -6.58 6.48 12.24
N GLU A 328 -7.04 5.91 11.13
CA GLU A 328 -8.47 5.84 10.81
C GLU A 328 -9.12 4.51 11.23
N TYR A 329 -8.33 3.44 11.31
CA TYR A 329 -8.83 2.09 11.50
C TYR A 329 -8.78 1.64 12.96
N VAL A 330 -9.74 0.78 13.29
CA VAL A 330 -9.78 0.02 14.54
C VAL A 330 -9.97 -1.46 14.23
N VAL A 331 -9.38 -2.32 15.06
CA VAL A 331 -9.47 -3.77 14.96
C VAL A 331 -10.24 -4.33 16.16
N ASN A 332 -11.04 -5.37 15.91
CA ASN A 332 -11.65 -6.12 17.01
C ASN A 332 -10.54 -6.85 17.79
N TRP A 333 -10.25 -6.33 18.98
CA TRP A 333 -9.32 -6.90 19.96
C TRP A 333 -10.03 -7.16 21.30
N GLU A 334 -11.33 -7.41 21.27
CA GLU A 334 -12.13 -7.76 22.45
C GLU A 334 -11.54 -8.99 23.15
N SER A 335 -11.57 -8.97 24.49
CA SER A 335 -11.02 -10.05 25.31
C SER A 335 -9.58 -10.42 24.89
N ASP A 336 -8.77 -9.39 24.67
CA ASP A 336 -7.37 -9.49 24.21
C ASP A 336 -7.22 -10.23 22.88
N GLY A 337 -8.16 -9.97 21.96
CA GLY A 337 -8.15 -10.53 20.61
C GLY A 337 -8.53 -11.99 20.54
N TYR A 338 -9.32 -12.52 21.49
CA TYR A 338 -9.71 -13.93 21.51
C TYR A 338 -10.31 -14.40 20.17
N GLU A 339 -11.25 -13.63 19.61
CA GLU A 339 -11.92 -14.02 18.36
C GLU A 339 -10.96 -14.08 17.18
N ILE A 340 -10.13 -13.05 17.00
CA ILE A 340 -9.18 -13.00 15.89
C ILE A 340 -8.06 -14.01 16.08
N GLN A 341 -7.61 -14.30 17.31
CA GLN A 341 -6.58 -15.31 17.57
C GLN A 341 -7.07 -16.75 17.37
N ASN A 342 -8.38 -16.98 17.42
CA ASN A 342 -9.01 -18.28 17.20
C ASN A 342 -9.74 -18.39 15.85
N PHE A 343 -9.49 -17.45 14.92
CA PHE A 343 -10.12 -17.47 13.60
C PHE A 343 -9.55 -18.59 12.73
N SER A 344 -10.22 -19.73 12.76
CA SER A 344 -9.85 -20.94 12.03
C SER A 344 -10.59 -21.09 10.72
N ASP A 345 -9.93 -21.74 9.76
CA ASP A 345 -10.57 -22.26 8.56
C ASP A 345 -11.38 -23.51 8.91
N GLU A 346 -12.67 -23.53 8.56
CA GLU A 346 -13.60 -24.60 8.96
C GLU A 346 -13.21 -25.97 8.37
N ALA A 347 -12.61 -26.00 7.18
CA ALA A 347 -12.26 -27.24 6.51
C ALA A 347 -10.97 -27.87 7.04
N THR A 348 -9.99 -27.05 7.43
CA THR A 348 -8.64 -27.49 7.82
C THR A 348 -8.35 -27.36 9.31
N GLY A 349 -9.16 -26.60 10.06
CA GLY A 349 -8.92 -26.25 11.46
C GLY A 349 -7.74 -25.30 11.67
N ARG A 350 -7.07 -24.85 10.60
CA ARG A 350 -5.88 -23.99 10.69
C ARG A 350 -6.28 -22.57 11.03
N ILE A 351 -5.59 -21.97 12.01
CA ILE A 351 -5.72 -20.53 12.29
C ILE A 351 -5.25 -19.71 11.08
N ARG A 352 -6.13 -18.84 10.59
CA ARG A 352 -5.92 -18.04 9.37
C ARG A 352 -5.12 -16.76 9.66
N SER A 353 -5.47 -16.08 10.73
CA SER A 353 -4.83 -14.87 11.24
C SER A 353 -3.50 -15.19 11.94
N HIS A 354 -2.56 -14.23 11.92
CA HIS A 354 -1.23 -14.42 12.51
C HIS A 354 -0.48 -13.08 12.66
N ASN A 355 0.73 -13.12 13.22
CA ASN A 355 1.61 -11.97 13.49
C ASN A 355 1.01 -10.95 14.47
N TYR A 356 0.49 -11.44 15.60
CA TYR A 356 -0.14 -10.59 16.62
C TYR A 356 0.84 -9.68 17.36
N ASN A 357 2.15 -9.99 17.36
CA ASN A 357 3.20 -9.22 18.02
C ASN A 357 2.84 -8.77 19.45
N LEU A 358 2.40 -9.73 20.28
CA LEU A 358 1.83 -9.46 21.59
C LEU A 358 2.74 -8.66 22.55
N ASP A 359 4.06 -8.73 22.34
CA ASP A 359 5.04 -7.98 23.12
C ASP A 359 5.25 -6.53 22.62
N TYR A 360 4.70 -6.17 21.45
CA TYR A 360 4.92 -4.88 20.79
C TYR A 360 3.64 -4.08 20.55
N ILE A 361 2.47 -4.73 20.43
CA ILE A 361 1.21 -4.00 20.32
C ILE A 361 1.04 -3.03 21.49
N PHE A 362 0.46 -1.87 21.21
CA PHE A 362 0.29 -0.74 22.12
C PHE A 362 1.57 0.02 22.51
N LYS A 363 2.76 -0.49 22.21
CA LYS A 363 4.00 0.25 22.46
C LYS A 363 4.18 1.40 21.48
N GLU A 364 4.97 2.38 21.89
CA GLU A 364 5.51 3.41 21.00
C GLU A 364 6.51 2.77 20.03
N GLY A 365 6.39 3.11 18.75
CA GLY A 365 7.30 2.67 17.70
C GLY A 365 7.20 3.56 16.46
N VAL A 366 8.04 3.24 15.47
CA VAL A 366 8.03 3.92 14.17
C VAL A 366 7.43 2.97 13.13
N THR A 367 6.32 3.37 12.52
CA THR A 367 5.65 2.64 11.44
C THR A 367 6.02 3.24 10.09
N TRP A 368 6.06 2.42 9.04
CA TRP A 368 6.26 2.90 7.66
C TRP A 368 5.27 2.22 6.72
N ASN A 369 5.06 2.83 5.54
CA ASN A 369 4.34 2.16 4.47
C ASN A 369 5.26 1.14 3.78
N ALA A 370 4.90 -0.14 3.86
CA ALA A 370 5.65 -1.21 3.20
C ALA A 370 5.65 -1.06 1.68
N LEU A 371 4.61 -0.45 1.09
CA LEU A 371 4.54 -0.21 -0.36
C LEU A 371 4.87 1.25 -0.66
N SER A 372 5.98 1.50 -1.33
CA SER A 372 6.33 2.83 -1.82
C SER A 372 6.98 2.76 -3.19
N SER A 373 6.46 3.56 -4.12
CA SER A 373 7.06 3.84 -5.42
C SER A 373 7.98 5.06 -5.42
N SER A 374 8.02 5.81 -4.31
CA SER A 374 8.67 7.11 -4.20
C SER A 374 9.70 7.12 -3.06
N ASN A 375 9.63 8.12 -2.19
CA ASN A 375 10.48 8.22 -1.00
C ASN A 375 9.91 7.37 0.14
N THR A 376 10.75 7.06 1.12
CA THR A 376 10.27 6.44 2.35
C THR A 376 9.42 7.42 3.14
N SER A 377 8.36 6.91 3.77
CA SER A 377 7.52 7.67 4.70
C SER A 377 7.29 6.87 5.95
N ALA A 378 7.67 7.44 7.08
CA ALA A 378 7.52 6.87 8.40
C ALA A 378 6.81 7.85 9.34
N ARG A 379 6.10 7.29 10.32
CA ARG A 379 5.31 8.01 11.32
C ARG A 379 5.56 7.41 12.69
N ILE A 380 5.40 8.22 13.74
CA ILE A 380 5.30 7.68 15.09
C ILE A 380 3.95 6.97 15.25
N SER A 381 3.98 5.81 15.90
CA SER A 381 2.81 5.00 16.24
C SER A 381 2.82 4.75 17.74
N ILE A 382 1.73 5.08 18.43
CA ILE A 382 1.62 4.94 19.89
C ILE A 382 0.27 4.31 20.21
N GLY A 383 0.26 3.32 21.08
CA GLY A 383 -0.97 2.77 21.63
C GLY A 383 -1.85 2.04 20.62
N SER A 384 -1.24 1.42 19.61
CA SER A 384 -1.95 0.76 18.51
C SER A 384 -1.47 -0.66 18.26
N LEU A 385 -2.36 -1.46 17.68
CA LEU A 385 -2.00 -2.64 16.91
C LEU A 385 -1.60 -2.19 15.49
N PHE A 386 -0.98 -3.04 14.68
CA PHE A 386 -0.46 -2.63 13.37
C PHE A 386 -0.59 -3.74 12.31
N ASP A 387 -0.82 -3.36 11.05
CA ASP A 387 -1.00 -4.26 9.91
C ASP A 387 0.31 -4.58 9.18
N ASN A 388 0.25 -5.55 8.26
CA ASN A 388 1.41 -5.95 7.48
C ASN A 388 1.98 -4.80 6.61
N ALA A 389 1.11 -3.97 6.02
CA ALA A 389 1.48 -2.82 5.19
C ALA A 389 1.98 -1.61 6.02
N GLY A 390 1.75 -1.61 7.33
CA GLY A 390 2.13 -0.65 8.35
C GLY A 390 3.07 -1.29 9.37
N SER A 391 3.99 -2.12 8.88
CA SER A 391 5.04 -2.72 9.69
C SER A 391 5.79 -1.66 10.50
N SER A 392 6.33 -2.09 11.65
CA SER A 392 6.83 -1.15 12.66
C SER A 392 8.18 -1.58 13.23
N MET A 393 8.91 -0.63 13.77
CA MET A 393 10.14 -0.85 14.52
C MET A 393 10.03 -0.26 15.92
N PHE A 394 10.69 -0.91 16.87
CA PHE A 394 10.59 -0.58 18.29
C PHE A 394 11.99 -0.45 18.88
N ALA A 395 12.38 0.76 19.25
CA ALA A 395 13.60 1.02 20.01
C ALA A 395 13.32 0.95 21.51
N VAL A 396 14.37 0.76 22.31
CA VAL A 396 14.24 0.72 23.77
C VAL A 396 14.00 2.12 24.35
N LYS A 397 14.62 3.14 23.76
CA LYS A 397 14.51 4.54 24.19
C LYS A 397 13.67 5.35 23.20
N THR A 398 12.86 6.25 23.73
CA THR A 398 12.05 7.17 22.91
C THR A 398 12.93 8.07 22.03
N GLU A 399 14.08 8.52 22.53
CA GLU A 399 15.01 9.36 21.76
C GLU A 399 15.53 8.61 20.53
N ASP A 400 15.83 7.31 20.66
CA ASP A 400 16.27 6.47 19.55
C ASP A 400 15.13 6.29 18.53
N SER A 401 13.88 6.07 18.99
CA SER A 401 12.71 6.03 18.11
C SER A 401 12.52 7.32 17.31
N LEU A 402 12.67 8.47 17.96
CA LEU A 402 12.54 9.78 17.31
C LEU A 402 13.66 10.03 16.30
N ALA A 403 14.92 9.71 16.64
CA ALA A 403 16.04 9.84 15.72
C ALA A 403 15.90 8.89 14.52
N LEU A 404 15.44 7.64 14.74
CA LEU A 404 15.14 6.69 13.67
C LEU A 404 13.98 7.16 12.79
N LEU A 405 12.97 7.85 13.35
CA LEU A 405 11.91 8.47 12.56
C LEU A 405 12.46 9.53 11.60
N SER A 406 13.36 10.40 12.08
CA SER A 406 14.06 11.37 11.23
C SER A 406 14.90 10.70 10.15
N LEU A 407 15.63 9.64 10.50
CA LEU A 407 16.40 8.84 9.53
C LEU A 407 15.51 8.25 8.45
N MET A 408 14.40 7.60 8.84
CA MET A 408 13.47 6.95 7.90
C MET A 408 12.78 7.90 6.93
N ASN A 409 12.63 9.18 7.30
CA ASN A 409 12.04 10.22 6.45
C ASN A 409 13.07 10.98 5.59
N SER A 410 14.34 10.57 5.61
CA SER A 410 15.43 11.22 4.89
C SER A 410 15.67 10.69 3.48
N TYR A 411 16.34 11.49 2.65
CA TYR A 411 16.82 11.06 1.33
C TYR A 411 17.92 10.00 1.40
N VAL A 412 18.69 9.97 2.49
CA VAL A 412 19.70 8.93 2.71
C VAL A 412 19.02 7.56 2.73
N VAL A 413 17.98 7.38 3.54
CA VAL A 413 17.23 6.11 3.57
C VAL A 413 16.52 5.83 2.25
N SER A 414 15.90 6.84 1.63
CA SER A 414 15.22 6.68 0.34
C SER A 414 16.15 6.17 -0.77
N ASN A 415 17.44 6.51 -0.71
CA ASN A 415 18.46 6.01 -1.64
C ASN A 415 18.99 4.63 -1.23
N LEU A 416 19.32 4.44 0.05
CA LEU A 416 19.89 3.19 0.55
C LEU A 416 18.92 2.00 0.45
N VAL A 417 17.64 2.21 0.76
CA VAL A 417 16.64 1.13 0.72
C VAL A 417 16.45 0.59 -0.70
N LYS A 418 16.55 1.44 -1.73
CA LYS A 418 16.46 1.05 -3.15
C LYS A 418 17.63 0.16 -3.60
N ILE A 419 18.75 0.22 -2.90
CA ILE A 419 19.91 -0.65 -3.13
C ILE A 419 19.70 -2.02 -2.46
N ILE A 420 19.16 -2.03 -1.24
CA ILE A 420 18.89 -3.26 -0.46
C ILE A 420 17.71 -4.04 -1.06
N SER A 421 16.62 -3.33 -1.37
CA SER A 421 15.39 -3.87 -1.92
C SER A 421 14.95 -3.01 -3.10
N PRO A 422 15.35 -3.36 -4.34
CA PRO A 422 14.96 -2.60 -5.53
C PRO A 422 13.48 -2.82 -5.91
N THR A 423 12.73 -3.57 -5.12
CA THR A 423 11.27 -3.71 -5.29
C THR A 423 10.55 -2.59 -4.56
N LEU A 424 9.28 -2.35 -4.90
CA LEU A 424 8.47 -1.33 -4.22
C LEU A 424 8.00 -1.74 -2.82
N ASN A 425 8.36 -2.95 -2.37
CA ASN A 425 7.86 -3.54 -1.13
C ASN A 425 8.96 -3.65 -0.07
N TYR A 426 9.03 -2.67 0.82
CA TYR A 426 10.00 -2.54 1.90
C TYR A 426 9.57 -3.35 3.13
N GLN A 427 10.07 -4.58 3.20
CA GLN A 427 9.76 -5.50 4.29
C GLN A 427 10.57 -5.14 5.56
N PRO A 428 10.11 -5.55 6.75
CA PRO A 428 10.87 -5.39 8.01
C PRO A 428 12.32 -5.86 7.91
N GLY A 429 12.56 -6.98 7.21
CA GLY A 429 13.90 -7.52 7.01
C GLY A 429 14.80 -6.69 6.08
N ASP A 430 14.23 -5.81 5.25
CA ASP A 430 14.99 -4.87 4.42
C ASP A 430 15.34 -3.63 5.25
N ILE A 431 14.36 -3.09 5.97
CA ILE A 431 14.55 -1.92 6.84
C ILE A 431 15.56 -2.20 7.94
N SER A 432 15.54 -3.40 8.53
CA SER A 432 16.48 -3.77 9.60
C SER A 432 17.95 -3.74 9.16
N LYS A 433 18.21 -3.87 7.84
CA LYS A 433 19.56 -3.89 7.25
C LYS A 433 20.08 -2.49 6.89
N ILE A 434 19.26 -1.45 6.99
CA ILE A 434 19.66 -0.07 6.67
C ILE A 434 20.80 0.34 7.61
N PRO A 435 21.92 0.85 7.08
CA PRO A 435 23.01 1.35 7.91
C PRO A 435 22.63 2.67 8.58
N VAL A 436 23.20 2.88 9.76
CA VAL A 436 22.92 3.97 10.68
C VAL A 436 24.22 4.67 11.04
N ALA A 437 24.34 5.95 10.68
CA ALA A 437 25.41 6.80 11.21
C ALA A 437 25.17 7.03 12.71
N TYR A 438 25.78 6.17 13.54
CA TYR A 438 25.46 6.09 14.96
C TYR A 438 25.70 7.41 15.73
N SER A 439 26.71 8.18 15.32
CA SER A 439 26.97 9.52 15.87
C SER A 439 25.81 10.49 15.66
N ALA A 440 25.13 10.43 14.50
CA ALA A 440 23.98 11.27 14.20
C ALA A 440 22.76 10.86 15.03
N ILE A 441 22.51 9.55 15.17
CA ILE A 441 21.38 9.03 15.97
C ILE A 441 21.54 9.32 17.46
N GLN A 442 22.78 9.32 17.98
CA GLN A 442 23.03 9.73 19.37
C GLN A 442 22.93 11.24 19.58
N GLY A 443 22.94 12.04 18.51
CA GLY A 443 22.73 13.47 18.57
C GLY A 443 21.28 13.81 18.93
N ILE A 444 21.10 14.81 19.79
CA ILE A 444 19.75 15.22 20.23
C ILE A 444 18.96 15.95 19.13
N GLU A 445 19.65 16.49 18.13
CA GLU A 445 19.08 17.33 17.06
C GLU A 445 18.01 16.58 16.24
N LEU A 446 18.30 15.35 15.79
CA LEU A 446 17.35 14.56 15.01
C LEU A 446 16.10 14.20 15.81
N ALA A 447 16.24 13.94 17.11
CA ALA A 447 15.13 13.63 17.99
C ALA A 447 14.26 14.86 18.28
N ILE A 448 14.88 16.03 18.51
CA ILE A 448 14.17 17.32 18.66
C ILE A 448 13.41 17.67 17.38
N ASN A 449 14.06 17.54 16.24
CA ASN A 449 13.46 17.78 14.93
C ASN A 449 12.26 16.87 14.69
N ALA A 450 12.39 15.56 14.96
CA ALA A 450 11.28 14.61 14.88
C ALA A 450 10.12 15.01 15.78
N LYS A 451 10.39 15.40 17.03
CA LYS A 451 9.35 15.83 17.97
C LYS A 451 8.56 17.04 17.44
N ASN A 452 9.27 18.07 16.98
CA ASN A 452 8.64 19.26 16.42
C ASN A 452 7.84 18.93 15.15
N ALA A 453 8.38 18.07 14.27
CA ALA A 453 7.69 17.62 13.07
C ALA A 453 6.43 16.80 13.39
N ILE A 454 6.48 15.95 14.42
CA ILE A 454 5.30 15.21 14.91
C ILE A 454 4.23 16.18 15.40
N GLU A 455 4.59 17.21 16.17
CA GLU A 455 3.62 18.19 16.69
C GLU A 455 2.92 18.96 15.56
N ILE A 456 3.68 19.40 14.53
CA ILE A 456 3.13 20.06 13.34
C ILE A 456 2.21 19.09 12.56
N ALA A 457 2.70 17.89 12.24
CA ALA A 457 1.93 16.90 11.48
C ALA A 457 0.71 16.37 12.24
N LYS A 458 0.78 16.33 13.58
CA LYS A 458 -0.36 16.00 14.44
C LYS A 458 -1.41 17.10 14.43
N THR A 459 -1.00 18.36 14.53
CA THR A 459 -1.92 19.50 14.45
C THR A 459 -2.66 19.53 13.11
N ASP A 460 -1.97 19.25 12.01
CA ASP A 460 -2.60 19.09 10.69
C ASP A 460 -3.59 17.91 10.69
N TRP A 461 -3.18 16.71 11.15
CA TRP A 461 -4.05 15.53 11.19
C TRP A 461 -5.33 15.76 12.03
N ASP A 462 -5.17 16.36 13.20
CA ASP A 462 -6.26 16.60 14.15
C ASP A 462 -7.16 17.79 13.75
N SER A 463 -6.86 18.48 12.65
CA SER A 463 -7.73 19.51 12.07
C SER A 463 -8.87 18.95 11.20
N PHE A 464 -8.93 17.63 11.01
CA PHE A 464 -9.93 16.96 10.17
C PHE A 464 -10.84 16.02 10.96
N GLU A 465 -12.13 15.98 10.60
CA GLU A 465 -13.17 15.15 11.25
C GLU A 465 -12.93 13.63 11.21
N THR A 466 -11.97 13.19 10.40
CA THR A 466 -11.51 11.79 10.31
C THR A 466 -10.48 11.45 11.38
N SER A 467 -9.94 12.42 12.12
CA SER A 467 -9.19 12.17 13.34
C SER A 467 -10.14 12.00 14.53
N PHE A 468 -9.87 11.01 15.37
CA PHE A 468 -10.58 10.85 16.65
C PHE A 468 -10.20 11.92 17.69
N ASP A 469 -9.12 12.68 17.44
CA ASP A 469 -8.67 13.81 18.27
C ASP A 469 -9.13 15.17 17.72
N PHE A 470 -9.99 15.17 16.70
CA PHE A 470 -10.56 16.39 16.12
C PHE A 470 -11.35 17.19 17.15
N LEU A 471 -10.94 18.43 17.38
CA LEU A 471 -11.56 19.34 18.35
C LEU A 471 -12.62 20.27 17.75
N GLY A 472 -12.56 20.50 16.44
CA GLY A 472 -13.41 21.45 15.72
C GLY A 472 -12.67 22.04 14.52
N VAL A 473 -13.39 22.64 13.58
CA VAL A 473 -12.77 23.29 12.43
C VAL A 473 -11.98 24.52 12.89
N ASP A 474 -10.72 24.61 12.47
CA ASP A 474 -9.81 25.70 12.84
C ASP A 474 -10.37 27.11 12.55
N LEU A 475 -11.12 27.26 11.45
CA LEU A 475 -11.78 28.51 11.07
C LEU A 475 -12.75 29.04 12.15
N VAL A 476 -13.27 28.14 12.98
CA VAL A 476 -14.21 28.43 14.08
C VAL A 476 -13.49 28.40 15.42
N ALA A 477 -12.69 27.36 15.67
CA ALA A 477 -12.13 27.09 16.99
C ALA A 477 -11.00 28.05 17.40
N LYS A 478 -10.18 28.53 16.44
CA LYS A 478 -8.95 29.31 16.74
C LYS A 478 -9.14 30.83 16.72
N PHE A 479 -10.13 31.34 15.98
CA PHE A 479 -10.24 32.78 15.67
C PHE A 479 -11.54 33.40 16.19
N LYS A 480 -11.87 33.14 17.46
CA LYS A 480 -13.16 33.54 18.08
C LYS A 480 -13.40 35.05 18.13
N ASP A 481 -12.35 35.87 18.06
CA ASP A 481 -12.46 37.33 18.09
C ASP A 481 -12.72 37.97 16.71
N GLU A 482 -12.71 37.19 15.63
CA GLU A 482 -12.97 37.69 14.28
C GLU A 482 -14.45 37.56 13.92
N SER A 483 -15.02 38.63 13.35
CA SER A 483 -16.42 38.66 12.90
C SER A 483 -16.59 38.38 11.40
N LEU A 484 -15.50 38.32 10.64
CA LEU A 484 -15.53 38.04 9.19
C LEU A 484 -14.86 36.70 8.87
N LEU A 485 -15.61 35.81 8.20
CA LEU A 485 -15.15 34.50 7.75
C LEU A 485 -13.96 34.61 6.78
N VAL A 486 -13.92 35.65 5.94
CA VAL A 486 -12.76 35.89 5.07
C VAL A 486 -11.49 36.18 5.87
N ASN A 487 -11.59 36.89 6.99
CA ASN A 487 -10.44 37.18 7.85
C ASN A 487 -9.97 35.93 8.59
N THR A 488 -10.90 35.10 9.08
CA THR A 488 -10.54 33.82 9.72
C THR A 488 -9.86 32.89 8.72
N TRP A 489 -10.35 32.81 7.49
CA TRP A 489 -9.71 32.01 6.44
C TRP A 489 -8.34 32.55 6.04
N ASN A 490 -8.16 33.87 5.91
CA ASN A 490 -6.86 34.46 5.63
C ASN A 490 -5.83 34.13 6.73
N LYS A 491 -6.22 34.26 8.01
CA LYS A 491 -5.35 33.88 9.14
C LYS A 491 -5.03 32.39 9.16
N TYR A 492 -6.03 31.54 8.89
CA TYR A 492 -5.85 30.10 8.75
C TYR A 492 -4.85 29.77 7.63
N SER A 493 -5.04 30.36 6.45
CA SER A 493 -4.18 30.12 5.29
C SER A 493 -2.73 30.54 5.54
N VAL A 494 -2.50 31.65 6.26
CA VAL A 494 -1.15 32.05 6.69
C VAL A 494 -0.57 31.03 7.68
N GLY A 495 -1.34 30.60 8.68
CA GLY A 495 -0.88 29.60 9.64
C GLY A 495 -0.55 28.25 9.00
N VAL A 496 -1.30 27.84 7.98
CA VAL A 496 -0.97 26.64 7.18
C VAL A 496 0.34 26.85 6.42
N ALA A 497 0.53 28.00 5.76
CA ALA A 497 1.78 28.30 5.06
C ALA A 497 3.00 28.32 6.00
N ASP A 498 2.85 28.88 7.20
CA ASP A 498 3.90 28.90 8.23
C ASP A 498 4.24 27.48 8.70
N ALA A 499 3.23 26.62 8.89
CA ALA A 499 3.43 25.21 9.25
C ALA A 499 4.17 24.42 8.16
N HIS A 500 3.84 24.66 6.89
CA HIS A 500 4.56 24.09 5.73
C HIS A 500 6.02 24.53 5.72
N ALA A 501 6.28 25.83 5.85
CA ALA A 501 7.65 26.37 5.88
C ALA A 501 8.46 25.81 7.07
N ALA A 502 7.84 25.72 8.25
CA ALA A 502 8.48 25.15 9.44
C ALA A 502 8.82 23.67 9.26
N LEU A 503 7.89 22.85 8.76
CA LEU A 503 8.15 21.43 8.52
C LEU A 503 9.19 21.23 7.43
N LYS A 504 9.12 21.98 6.33
CA LYS A 504 10.10 21.95 5.26
C LYS A 504 11.52 22.24 5.77
N ASN A 505 11.67 23.25 6.64
CA ASN A 505 12.95 23.56 7.26
C ASN A 505 13.45 22.41 8.15
N ILE A 506 12.56 21.76 8.90
CA ILE A 506 12.92 20.58 9.71
C ILE A 506 13.40 19.42 8.82
N GLU A 507 12.69 19.13 7.72
CA GLU A 507 13.07 18.07 6.79
C GLU A 507 14.40 18.39 6.08
N PHE A 508 14.61 19.65 5.70
CA PHE A 508 15.88 20.14 5.14
C PHE A 508 17.04 19.92 6.13
N GLU A 509 16.88 20.34 7.38
CA GLU A 509 17.91 20.21 8.41
C GLU A 509 18.23 18.75 8.72
N ASN A 510 17.20 17.89 8.82
CA ASN A 510 17.40 16.44 8.97
C ASN A 510 18.18 15.86 7.79
N ASN A 511 17.83 16.22 6.55
CA ASN A 511 18.57 15.77 5.38
C ASN A 511 20.02 16.28 5.41
N ARG A 512 20.26 17.55 5.74
CA ARG A 512 21.61 18.13 5.85
C ARG A 512 22.47 17.34 6.83
N LEU A 513 21.99 17.16 8.06
CA LEU A 513 22.70 16.43 9.12
C LEU A 513 23.01 14.98 8.72
N LEU A 514 22.05 14.29 8.10
CA LEU A 514 22.21 12.89 7.70
C LEU A 514 23.10 12.75 6.46
N ILE A 515 22.95 13.60 5.46
CA ILE A 515 23.83 13.60 4.27
C ILE A 515 25.28 13.83 4.71
N ASP A 516 25.50 14.78 5.63
CA ASP A 516 26.83 15.06 6.18
C ASP A 516 27.39 13.87 6.96
N ALA A 517 26.58 13.26 7.82
CA ALA A 517 27.00 12.11 8.64
C ALA A 517 27.35 10.87 7.80
N TYR A 518 26.80 10.74 6.60
CA TYR A 518 27.08 9.64 5.68
C TYR A 518 28.14 10.00 4.61
N GLY A 519 28.55 11.27 4.52
CA GLY A 519 29.51 11.74 3.51
C GLY A 519 28.95 11.74 2.08
N LEU A 520 27.65 12.04 1.91
CA LEU A 520 26.94 11.93 0.63
C LEU A 520 26.64 13.29 -0.02
N GLN A 521 27.36 14.35 0.34
CA GLN A 521 27.11 15.73 -0.14
C GLN A 521 27.24 15.88 -1.66
N ASP A 522 28.10 15.07 -2.29
CA ASP A 522 28.29 15.08 -3.75
C ASP A 522 27.19 14.32 -4.50
N GLU A 523 26.35 13.56 -3.78
CA GLU A 523 25.32 12.67 -4.34
C GLU A 523 23.91 13.17 -4.06
N LEU A 524 23.69 13.77 -2.89
CA LEU A 524 22.39 14.14 -2.37
C LEU A 524 22.35 15.61 -1.99
N SER A 525 21.24 16.27 -2.31
CA SER A 525 20.93 17.62 -1.85
C SER A 525 19.97 17.55 -0.64
N PRO A 526 20.14 18.42 0.37
CA PRO A 526 19.19 18.53 1.47
C PRO A 526 17.87 19.20 1.08
N GLU A 527 17.79 19.81 -0.10
CA GLU A 527 16.63 20.58 -0.56
C GLU A 527 15.36 19.73 -0.66
N VAL A 528 14.28 20.18 -0.03
CA VAL A 528 13.00 19.47 0.02
C VAL A 528 11.99 20.11 -0.92
N PRO A 529 11.54 19.43 -1.99
CA PRO A 529 10.48 19.94 -2.86
C PRO A 529 9.16 20.14 -2.12
N GLU A 530 8.39 21.15 -2.53
CA GLU A 530 7.12 21.51 -1.88
C GLU A 530 6.09 20.36 -1.92
N ASP A 531 6.06 19.62 -3.03
CA ASP A 531 5.16 18.48 -3.25
C ASP A 531 5.49 17.24 -2.40
N GLN A 532 6.63 17.25 -1.69
CA GLN A 532 7.00 16.19 -0.75
C GLN A 532 6.58 16.48 0.70
N ILE A 533 6.16 17.70 0.99
CA ILE A 533 5.64 18.06 2.32
C ILE A 533 4.22 17.50 2.44
N THR A 534 4.02 16.61 3.43
CA THR A 534 2.78 15.84 3.54
C THR A 534 1.70 16.53 4.38
N LEU A 535 1.80 17.85 4.59
CA LEU A 535 0.77 18.65 5.25
C LEU A 535 -0.30 19.07 4.25
N THR A 536 -1.51 19.30 4.73
CA THR A 536 -2.60 19.78 3.88
C THR A 536 -2.35 21.23 3.48
N HIS A 537 -2.55 21.57 2.21
CA HIS A 537 -2.54 22.96 1.77
C HIS A 537 -3.90 23.62 2.03
N ALA A 538 -3.87 24.92 2.37
CA ALA A 538 -5.08 25.71 2.44
C ALA A 538 -5.72 25.78 1.04
N ASP A 539 -7.02 25.52 0.97
CA ASP A 539 -7.79 25.42 -0.27
C ASP A 539 -9.18 25.96 0.02
N ARG A 540 -9.45 27.17 -0.46
CA ARG A 540 -10.67 27.94 -0.14
C ARG A 540 -11.94 27.11 -0.36
N GLU A 541 -12.03 26.35 -1.45
CA GLU A 541 -13.21 25.54 -1.74
C GLU A 541 -13.31 24.38 -0.74
N LYS A 542 -12.25 23.58 -0.57
CA LYS A 542 -12.27 22.43 0.35
C LYS A 542 -12.44 22.81 1.81
N ASP A 543 -11.86 23.93 2.23
CA ASP A 543 -11.98 24.44 3.60
C ASP A 543 -13.42 24.88 3.90
N CYS A 544 -14.10 25.49 2.92
CA CYS A 544 -15.53 25.79 3.03
C CYS A 544 -16.40 24.53 3.03
N GLN A 545 -16.05 23.50 2.25
CA GLN A 545 -16.73 22.20 2.29
C GLN A 545 -16.61 21.55 3.67
N ARG A 546 -15.41 21.59 4.29
CA ARG A 546 -15.15 21.11 5.66
C ARG A 546 -15.91 21.93 6.70
N LEU A 547 -15.98 23.25 6.55
CA LEU A 547 -16.79 24.11 7.42
C LEU A 547 -18.27 23.71 7.39
N ILE A 548 -18.83 23.44 6.20
CA ILE A 548 -20.22 22.98 6.06
C ILE A 548 -20.41 21.59 6.67
N SER A 549 -19.46 20.66 6.47
CA SER A 549 -19.48 19.35 7.11
C SER A 549 -19.52 19.46 8.64
N TYR A 550 -18.66 20.31 9.21
CA TYR A 550 -18.63 20.57 10.65
C TYR A 550 -19.94 21.18 11.15
N ALA A 551 -20.49 22.17 10.43
CA ALA A 551 -21.76 22.79 10.78
C ALA A 551 -22.92 21.77 10.73
N ILE A 552 -22.96 20.89 9.74
CA ILE A 552 -23.91 19.76 9.70
C ILE A 552 -23.66 18.80 10.87
N GLY A 553 -22.40 18.55 11.23
CA GLY A 553 -22.06 17.81 12.44
C GLY A 553 -22.59 18.45 13.73
N CYS A 554 -22.57 19.77 13.83
CA CYS A 554 -23.22 20.50 14.92
C CYS A 554 -24.74 20.38 14.88
N MET A 555 -25.37 20.49 13.69
CA MET A 555 -26.82 20.26 13.54
C MET A 555 -27.21 18.84 13.99
N MET A 556 -26.39 17.84 13.68
CA MET A 556 -26.63 16.46 14.07
C MET A 556 -26.34 16.19 15.56
N GLY A 557 -25.72 17.14 16.26
CA GLY A 557 -25.22 16.98 17.63
C GLY A 557 -23.96 16.11 17.74
N ARG A 558 -23.27 15.83 16.64
CA ARG A 558 -21.96 15.15 16.69
C ARG A 558 -20.90 16.04 17.34
N TYR A 559 -20.96 17.34 17.07
CA TYR A 559 -20.08 18.38 17.59
C TYR A 559 -20.89 19.50 18.25
N SER A 560 -20.24 20.34 19.05
CA SER A 560 -20.85 21.54 19.64
C SER A 560 -19.94 22.76 19.44
N LEU A 561 -20.53 23.95 19.44
CA LEU A 561 -19.79 25.21 19.56
C LEU A 561 -19.42 25.53 21.01
N ASP A 562 -20.11 24.90 21.97
CA ASP A 562 -19.95 25.13 23.40
C ASP A 562 -18.87 24.23 24.03
N GLU A 563 -18.59 23.09 23.40
CA GLU A 563 -17.65 22.08 23.89
C GLU A 563 -16.74 21.58 22.75
N PRO A 564 -15.42 21.50 22.94
CA PRO A 564 -14.51 21.01 21.92
C PRO A 564 -14.58 19.49 21.77
N GLY A 565 -14.41 19.01 20.54
CA GLY A 565 -14.29 17.59 20.24
C GLY A 565 -15.62 16.88 19.99
N LEU A 566 -15.52 15.56 19.85
CA LEU A 566 -16.66 14.68 19.57
C LEU A 566 -17.58 14.60 20.79
N ILE A 567 -18.83 15.06 20.63
CA ILE A 567 -19.81 15.18 21.71
C ILE A 567 -20.74 13.96 21.75
N TYR A 568 -21.23 13.51 20.59
CA TYR A 568 -22.15 12.37 20.48
C TYR A 568 -21.78 11.41 19.33
N ALA A 569 -21.49 10.16 19.70
CA ALA A 569 -21.26 9.03 18.78
C ALA A 569 -21.64 7.68 19.44
N HIS A 570 -22.73 7.68 20.20
CA HIS A 570 -23.33 6.48 20.79
C HIS A 570 -24.36 5.86 19.82
N ALA A 571 -24.94 4.72 20.16
CA ALA A 571 -25.97 4.09 19.34
C ALA A 571 -27.39 4.51 19.76
N GLY A 572 -28.27 4.73 18.78
CA GLY A 572 -29.71 4.77 19.01
C GLY A 572 -30.26 6.06 19.61
N ASN A 573 -29.53 7.18 19.54
CA ASN A 573 -29.87 8.43 20.22
C ASN A 573 -29.96 8.32 21.77
N VAL A 574 -29.45 7.23 22.35
CA VAL A 574 -29.42 7.01 23.80
C VAL A 574 -28.42 7.97 24.45
N GLY A 575 -28.82 8.61 25.57
CA GLY A 575 -27.97 9.53 26.32
C GLY A 575 -27.71 10.87 25.62
N PHE A 576 -28.49 11.23 24.61
CA PHE A 576 -28.37 12.53 23.95
C PHE A 576 -28.84 13.66 24.88
N GLU A 577 -27.99 14.66 25.09
CA GLU A 577 -28.25 15.78 26.00
C GLU A 577 -28.31 17.12 25.23
N PRO A 578 -29.52 17.63 24.92
CA PRO A 578 -29.68 18.88 24.15
C PRO A 578 -29.02 20.11 24.79
N GLY A 579 -28.85 20.12 26.12
CA GLY A 579 -28.24 21.24 26.85
C GLY A 579 -26.77 21.50 26.53
N ARG A 580 -26.08 20.55 25.88
CA ARG A 580 -24.66 20.67 25.48
C ARG A 580 -24.46 21.46 24.16
N TYR A 581 -25.54 21.97 23.58
CA TYR A 581 -25.56 22.69 22.29
C TYR A 581 -26.28 24.04 22.43
N ALA A 582 -26.00 24.80 23.49
CA ALA A 582 -26.71 26.03 23.80
C ALA A 582 -26.54 27.13 22.73
N THR A 583 -25.32 27.34 22.22
CA THR A 583 -25.01 28.41 21.25
C THR A 583 -25.63 28.13 19.89
N PHE A 584 -25.62 26.87 19.46
CA PHE A 584 -26.26 26.42 18.22
C PHE A 584 -26.95 25.07 18.48
N PRO A 585 -28.26 25.08 18.77
CA PRO A 585 -28.99 23.87 19.13
C PRO A 585 -28.88 22.77 18.09
N ALA A 586 -28.47 21.59 18.52
CA ALA A 586 -28.58 20.40 17.69
C ALA A 586 -30.05 20.10 17.39
N ASP A 587 -30.28 19.48 16.24
CA ASP A 587 -31.60 19.05 15.80
C ASP A 587 -32.23 18.08 16.83
N ALA A 588 -33.55 18.16 17.01
CA ALA A 588 -34.23 17.40 18.06
C ALA A 588 -34.21 15.89 17.81
N ASP A 589 -34.27 15.46 16.54
CA ASP A 589 -34.41 14.05 16.16
C ASP A 589 -33.27 13.52 15.26
N GLY A 590 -32.35 14.40 14.85
CA GLY A 590 -31.21 14.06 14.03
C GLY A 590 -31.58 13.87 12.55
N ILE A 591 -32.70 14.46 12.10
CA ILE A 591 -33.17 14.48 10.72
C ILE A 591 -33.07 15.91 10.21
N VAL A 592 -32.23 16.13 9.20
CA VAL A 592 -32.05 17.48 8.63
C VAL A 592 -32.42 17.46 7.14
N PRO A 593 -33.51 18.13 6.72
CA PRO A 593 -33.90 18.23 5.31
C PRO A 593 -32.85 18.97 4.46
N ILE A 594 -32.65 18.55 3.20
CA ILE A 594 -31.66 19.15 2.28
C ILE A 594 -32.24 19.52 0.91
N THR A 595 -33.48 20.03 0.87
CA THR A 595 -34.22 20.25 -0.38
C THR A 595 -33.70 21.42 -1.24
N ASP A 596 -33.88 21.30 -2.56
CA ASP A 596 -33.51 22.32 -3.57
C ASP A 596 -34.34 23.61 -3.50
N GLU A 597 -35.48 23.58 -2.82
CA GLU A 597 -36.36 24.71 -2.56
C GLU A 597 -36.64 24.81 -1.05
N LEU A 598 -36.97 26.01 -0.56
CA LEU A 598 -37.29 26.25 0.85
C LEU A 598 -38.69 25.72 1.18
N TRP A 599 -38.75 24.51 1.73
CA TRP A 599 -40.00 23.88 2.19
C TRP A 599 -40.14 23.85 3.71
N PHE A 600 -39.02 23.85 4.42
CA PHE A 600 -38.94 23.73 5.87
C PHE A 600 -38.02 24.83 6.42
N SER A 601 -38.38 25.40 7.57
CA SER A 601 -37.59 26.46 8.19
C SER A 601 -36.29 25.98 8.83
N ASP A 602 -36.21 24.69 9.13
CA ASP A 602 -35.11 23.98 9.77
C ASP A 602 -34.27 23.15 8.79
N ASP A 603 -34.35 23.44 7.49
CA ASP A 603 -33.52 22.77 6.48
C ASP A 603 -32.03 23.16 6.59
N ALA A 604 -31.13 22.27 6.16
CA ALA A 604 -29.70 22.48 6.29
C ALA A 604 -29.21 23.85 5.76
N PRO A 605 -29.64 24.34 4.58
CA PRO A 605 -29.22 25.67 4.11
C PRO A 605 -29.62 26.81 5.06
N SER A 606 -30.84 26.78 5.60
CA SER A 606 -31.29 27.78 6.58
C SER A 606 -30.49 27.67 7.89
N ARG A 607 -30.20 26.44 8.32
CA ARG A 607 -29.39 26.18 9.52
C ARG A 607 -27.92 26.54 9.34
N ILE A 608 -27.36 26.53 8.11
CA ILE A 608 -26.03 27.07 7.84
C ILE A 608 -26.00 28.58 8.09
N ARG A 609 -27.04 29.32 7.68
CA ARG A 609 -27.13 30.75 8.00
C ARG A 609 -27.19 30.98 9.51
N GLU A 610 -27.99 30.20 10.23
CA GLU A 610 -28.04 30.26 11.70
C GLU A 610 -26.67 29.98 12.33
N PHE A 611 -25.95 28.98 11.80
CA PHE A 611 -24.61 28.64 12.25
C PHE A 611 -23.62 29.80 12.03
N LEU A 612 -23.60 30.39 10.82
CA LEU A 612 -22.73 31.55 10.54
C LEU A 612 -23.06 32.73 11.45
N ARG A 613 -24.35 32.97 11.71
CA ARG A 613 -24.82 34.01 12.65
C ARG A 613 -24.35 33.74 14.07
N ALA A 614 -24.36 32.47 14.51
CA ALA A 614 -23.93 32.08 15.85
C ALA A 614 -22.41 32.24 16.04
N VAL A 615 -21.63 31.90 15.01
CA VAL A 615 -20.16 31.96 15.09
C VAL A 615 -19.62 33.37 14.89
N TRP A 616 -20.08 34.09 13.86
CA TRP A 616 -19.50 35.39 13.45
C TRP A 616 -20.38 36.61 13.77
N GLY A 617 -21.58 36.38 14.28
CA GLY A 617 -22.53 37.43 14.64
C GLY A 617 -23.48 37.85 13.51
N PRO A 618 -24.54 38.61 13.85
CA PRO A 618 -25.55 39.05 12.88
C PRO A 618 -25.06 40.19 11.97
N ASP A 619 -24.13 41.02 12.42
CA ASP A 619 -23.73 42.26 11.72
C ASP A 619 -22.97 41.99 10.42
N THR A 620 -22.27 40.86 10.34
CA THR A 620 -21.44 40.43 9.20
C THR A 620 -22.05 39.26 8.43
N LEU A 621 -23.28 38.85 8.77
CA LEU A 621 -23.90 37.63 8.27
C LEU A 621 -24.01 37.60 6.74
N GLU A 622 -24.45 38.71 6.13
CA GLU A 622 -24.62 38.78 4.67
C GLU A 622 -23.28 38.72 3.92
N GLU A 623 -22.24 39.33 4.47
CA GLU A 623 -20.88 39.26 3.91
C GLU A 623 -20.31 37.84 4.02
N ASN A 624 -20.52 37.18 5.17
CA ASN A 624 -20.08 35.80 5.40
C ASN A 624 -20.81 34.80 4.51
N MET A 625 -22.13 34.99 4.33
CA MET A 625 -22.94 34.20 3.41
C MET A 625 -22.47 34.37 1.96
N ALA A 626 -22.24 35.61 1.52
CA ALA A 626 -21.76 35.90 0.18
C ALA A 626 -20.37 35.28 -0.09
N TRP A 627 -19.45 35.42 0.86
CA TRP A 627 -18.10 34.87 0.74
C TRP A 627 -18.11 33.33 0.71
N LEU A 628 -18.92 32.69 1.56
CA LEU A 628 -19.08 31.22 1.57
C LEU A 628 -19.67 30.73 0.25
N ALA A 629 -20.71 31.39 -0.27
CA ALA A 629 -21.31 31.04 -1.55
C ALA A 629 -20.30 31.15 -2.71
N GLU A 630 -19.53 32.24 -2.76
CA GLU A 630 -18.48 32.43 -3.77
C GLU A 630 -17.45 31.29 -3.72
N SER A 631 -17.02 30.88 -2.52
CA SER A 631 -16.08 29.77 -2.31
C SER A 631 -16.59 28.42 -2.83
N LEU A 632 -17.91 28.24 -2.93
CA LEU A 632 -18.55 27.00 -3.42
C LEU A 632 -18.88 27.04 -4.93
N GLY A 633 -18.55 28.15 -5.60
CA GLY A 633 -18.80 28.37 -7.02
C GLY A 633 -20.20 28.90 -7.32
N THR A 634 -20.45 30.16 -6.99
CA THR A 634 -21.66 30.92 -7.35
C THR A 634 -21.86 30.99 -8.86
N LYS A 635 -23.08 30.75 -9.34
CA LYS A 635 -23.46 31.05 -10.74
C LYS A 635 -23.99 32.47 -10.86
N ALA A 636 -23.83 33.10 -12.02
CA ALA A 636 -24.22 34.49 -12.25
C ALA A 636 -25.70 34.82 -11.97
N SER A 637 -26.59 33.82 -11.91
CA SER A 637 -28.02 33.97 -11.65
C SER A 637 -28.45 33.57 -10.24
N GLU A 638 -27.54 33.14 -9.36
CA GLU A 638 -27.83 32.61 -8.03
C GLU A 638 -27.47 33.64 -6.94
N THR A 639 -28.37 33.80 -5.98
CA THR A 639 -28.07 34.48 -4.70
C THR A 639 -27.14 33.60 -3.83
N PRO A 640 -26.51 34.16 -2.77
CA PRO A 640 -25.72 33.37 -1.83
C PRO A 640 -26.50 32.18 -1.24
N ASP A 641 -27.74 32.42 -0.85
CA ASP A 641 -28.69 31.40 -0.38
C ASP A 641 -28.88 30.26 -1.37
N GLU A 642 -29.20 30.59 -2.61
CA GLU A 642 -29.45 29.62 -3.67
C GLU A 642 -28.19 28.80 -3.99
N THR A 643 -27.02 29.43 -3.92
CA THR A 643 -25.73 28.77 -4.14
C THR A 643 -25.44 27.74 -3.06
N ILE A 644 -25.58 28.10 -1.78
CA ILE A 644 -25.35 27.18 -0.65
C ILE A 644 -26.38 26.05 -0.65
N ARG A 645 -27.66 26.38 -0.90
CA ARG A 645 -28.74 25.38 -1.04
C ARG A 645 -28.45 24.38 -2.14
N ARG A 646 -28.02 24.84 -3.31
CA ARG A 646 -27.63 23.98 -4.43
C ARG A 646 -26.45 23.08 -4.06
N TYR A 647 -25.41 23.62 -3.43
CA TYR A 647 -24.26 22.81 -3.01
C TYR A 647 -24.69 21.69 -2.06
N ILE A 648 -25.52 22.01 -1.06
CA ILE A 648 -26.01 21.05 -0.07
C ILE A 648 -26.85 19.94 -0.74
N ALA A 649 -27.75 20.29 -1.65
CA ALA A 649 -28.60 19.31 -2.34
C ALA A 649 -27.82 18.42 -3.35
N ASP A 650 -26.88 19.01 -4.11
CA ASP A 650 -26.28 18.32 -5.27
C ASP A 650 -24.90 17.69 -5.01
N LYS A 651 -24.10 18.29 -4.11
CA LYS A 651 -22.67 18.01 -3.96
C LYS A 651 -22.28 17.50 -2.58
N PHE A 652 -22.83 18.07 -1.51
CA PHE A 652 -22.42 17.75 -0.13
C PHE A 652 -22.29 16.25 0.15
N PHE A 653 -23.31 15.44 -0.23
CA PHE A 653 -23.26 14.00 0.05
C PHE A 653 -22.16 13.27 -0.73
N LYS A 654 -21.78 13.74 -1.92
CA LYS A 654 -20.66 13.17 -2.69
C LYS A 654 -19.33 13.44 -2.00
N ASP A 655 -19.14 14.66 -1.51
CA ASP A 655 -17.94 15.08 -0.79
C ASP A 655 -17.84 14.35 0.56
N HIS A 656 -18.98 14.14 1.22
CA HIS A 656 -19.12 13.33 2.44
C HIS A 656 -18.77 11.85 2.19
N LEU A 657 -19.27 11.25 1.10
CA LEU A 657 -18.91 9.87 0.71
C LEU A 657 -17.41 9.72 0.46
N GLN A 658 -16.77 10.71 -0.16
CA GLN A 658 -15.33 10.70 -0.41
C GLN A 658 -14.55 10.79 0.91
N THR A 659 -14.89 11.75 1.77
CA THR A 659 -14.24 11.99 3.06
C THR A 659 -14.26 10.73 3.93
N TYR A 660 -15.41 10.05 3.96
CA TYR A 660 -15.61 8.85 4.79
C TYR A 660 -15.32 7.53 4.04
N LYS A 661 -14.56 7.56 2.95
CA LYS A 661 -14.13 6.36 2.19
C LYS A 661 -15.28 5.39 1.88
N LYS A 662 -16.40 5.94 1.40
CA LYS A 662 -17.68 5.26 1.10
C LYS A 662 -18.32 4.58 2.32
N ARG A 663 -18.08 5.07 3.53
CA ARG A 663 -18.69 4.63 4.79
C ARG A 663 -19.28 5.85 5.53
N PRO A 664 -20.27 6.52 4.92
CA PRO A 664 -20.79 7.79 5.41
C PRO A 664 -21.44 7.65 6.78
N ILE A 665 -21.32 8.69 7.62
CA ILE A 665 -21.98 8.77 8.93
C ILE A 665 -23.29 9.57 8.90
N TYR A 666 -23.41 10.58 8.04
CA TYR A 666 -24.68 11.21 7.65
C TYR A 666 -25.25 10.48 6.45
N TRP A 667 -26.38 9.82 6.64
CA TRP A 667 -27.04 9.01 5.62
C TRP A 667 -28.09 9.83 4.89
N LEU A 668 -28.00 9.85 3.57
CA LEU A 668 -28.93 10.59 2.73
C LEU A 668 -30.12 9.71 2.36
N PHE A 669 -31.25 9.96 3.03
CA PHE A 669 -32.55 9.45 2.60
C PHE A 669 -33.06 10.29 1.44
N SER A 670 -33.40 9.64 0.33
CA SER A 670 -33.69 10.31 -0.94
C SER A 670 -34.89 9.66 -1.63
N SER A 671 -35.85 10.45 -2.07
CA SER A 671 -37.02 9.95 -2.81
C SER A 671 -36.70 9.47 -4.23
N GLY A 672 -35.49 9.76 -4.72
CA GLY A 672 -35.01 9.33 -6.02
C GLY A 672 -34.62 10.48 -6.93
N LYS A 673 -34.77 10.26 -8.24
CA LYS A 673 -34.12 11.08 -9.28
C LYS A 673 -34.62 12.53 -9.33
N GLN A 674 -35.88 12.80 -9.00
CA GLN A 674 -36.39 14.16 -8.98
C GLN A 674 -35.97 14.92 -7.72
N GLY A 675 -35.44 14.23 -6.70
CA GLY A 675 -35.11 14.83 -5.40
C GLY A 675 -36.34 15.49 -4.78
N ALA A 676 -37.51 14.85 -4.88
CA ALA A 676 -38.75 15.40 -4.32
C ALA A 676 -38.64 15.60 -2.80
N PHE A 677 -37.98 14.68 -2.12
CA PHE A 677 -37.60 14.77 -0.72
C PHE A 677 -36.19 14.23 -0.51
N GLN A 678 -35.41 14.95 0.28
CA GLN A 678 -34.09 14.53 0.71
C GLN A 678 -33.84 15.00 2.14
N ALA A 679 -33.29 14.12 2.97
CA ALA A 679 -32.89 14.43 4.34
C ALA A 679 -31.66 13.63 4.75
N LEU A 680 -30.80 14.28 5.55
CA LEU A 680 -29.68 13.64 6.21
C LEU A 680 -30.13 13.09 7.55
N VAL A 681 -29.70 11.87 7.87
CA VAL A 681 -29.91 11.23 9.17
C VAL A 681 -28.56 10.79 9.72
N TYR A 682 -28.25 11.16 10.96
CA TYR A 682 -27.00 10.75 11.58
C TYR A 682 -27.07 9.30 12.07
N LEU A 683 -26.17 8.44 11.58
CA LEU A 683 -26.03 7.01 11.94
C LEU A 683 -26.19 6.75 13.44
N HIS A 684 -25.46 7.50 14.25
CA HIS A 684 -25.43 7.34 15.71
C HIS A 684 -26.74 7.76 16.40
N ARG A 685 -27.54 8.61 15.76
CA ARG A 685 -28.85 9.04 16.26
C ARG A 685 -30.03 8.29 15.66
N TYR A 686 -29.80 7.43 14.66
CA TYR A 686 -30.85 6.58 14.11
C TYR A 686 -31.37 5.59 15.16
N HIS A 687 -32.69 5.47 15.29
CA HIS A 687 -33.37 4.48 16.13
C HIS A 687 -34.62 3.92 15.42
N GLU A 688 -35.28 2.91 16.00
CA GLU A 688 -36.43 2.21 15.36
C GLU A 688 -37.63 3.09 14.99
N GLY A 689 -37.70 4.32 15.53
CA GLY A 689 -38.76 5.29 15.26
C GLY A 689 -38.40 6.36 14.21
N THR A 690 -37.14 6.40 13.76
CA THR A 690 -36.64 7.47 12.88
C THR A 690 -37.40 7.51 11.54
N LEU A 691 -37.67 6.36 10.91
CA LEU A 691 -38.39 6.33 9.63
C LEU A 691 -39.86 6.76 9.76
N ALA A 692 -40.52 6.36 10.85
CA ALA A 692 -41.90 6.76 11.12
C ALA A 692 -42.01 8.28 11.32
N ARG A 693 -41.02 8.86 12.02
CA ARG A 693 -40.91 10.30 12.23
C ARG A 693 -40.59 11.05 10.93
N LEU A 694 -39.59 10.58 10.16
CA LEU A 694 -39.24 11.10 8.84
C LEU A 694 -40.49 11.21 7.94
N ARG A 695 -41.33 10.18 7.98
CA ARG A 695 -42.59 10.15 7.24
C ARG A 695 -43.61 11.16 7.75
N ALA A 696 -43.90 11.16 9.05
CA ALA A 696 -44.97 11.95 9.65
C ALA A 696 -44.66 13.45 9.71
N GLU A 697 -43.41 13.82 10.00
CA GLU A 697 -43.01 15.22 10.23
C GLU A 697 -42.55 15.91 8.94
N TYR A 698 -42.06 15.15 7.94
CA TYR A 698 -41.50 15.74 6.72
C TYR A 698 -42.23 15.31 5.44
N VAL A 699 -42.28 14.01 5.11
CA VAL A 699 -42.80 13.53 3.81
C VAL A 699 -44.28 13.83 3.63
N VAL A 700 -45.12 13.52 4.62
CA VAL A 700 -46.57 13.76 4.55
C VAL A 700 -46.88 15.27 4.48
N PRO A 701 -46.32 16.14 5.34
CA PRO A 701 -46.51 17.58 5.22
C PRO A 701 -46.00 18.17 3.89
N LEU A 702 -44.86 17.68 3.37
CA LEU A 702 -44.32 18.14 2.09
C LEU A 702 -45.24 17.80 0.92
N THR A 703 -45.87 16.62 0.94
CA THR A 703 -46.86 16.23 -0.07
C THR A 703 -47.99 17.25 -0.15
N GLY A 704 -48.55 17.64 1.00
CA GLY A 704 -49.57 18.69 1.06
C GLY A 704 -49.08 20.07 0.60
N LYS A 705 -47.85 20.46 0.99
CA LYS A 705 -47.24 21.73 0.56
C LYS A 705 -47.03 21.79 -0.96
N ILE A 706 -46.52 20.71 -1.57
CA ILE A 706 -46.31 20.63 -3.02
C ILE A 706 -47.65 20.68 -3.76
N GLN A 707 -48.67 19.94 -3.30
CA GLN A 707 -50.01 19.95 -3.91
C GLN A 707 -50.61 21.36 -3.90
N ASN A 708 -50.59 22.04 -2.74
CA ASN A 708 -51.08 23.43 -2.62
C ASN A 708 -50.31 24.39 -3.54
N ARG A 709 -48.98 24.22 -3.67
CA ARG A 709 -48.15 25.04 -4.55
C ARG A 709 -48.47 24.83 -6.03
N ILE A 710 -48.74 23.58 -6.44
CA ILE A 710 -49.19 23.25 -7.80
C ILE A 710 -50.50 23.98 -8.12
N GLU A 711 -51.49 23.91 -7.23
CA GLU A 711 -52.79 24.56 -7.42
C GLU A 711 -52.65 26.09 -7.54
N MET A 712 -51.79 26.69 -6.70
CA MET A 712 -51.51 28.13 -6.74
C MET A 712 -50.87 28.55 -8.07
N LEU A 713 -49.80 27.85 -8.50
CA LEU A 713 -49.11 28.16 -9.75
C LEU A 713 -49.99 27.91 -10.99
N GLN A 714 -50.91 26.95 -10.94
CA GLN A 714 -51.89 26.74 -12.01
C GLN A 714 -52.88 27.90 -12.12
N LYS A 715 -53.34 28.44 -10.97
CA LYS A 715 -54.17 29.64 -10.93
C LYS A 715 -53.42 30.85 -11.48
N ASP A 716 -52.17 31.04 -11.08
CA ASP A 716 -51.31 32.13 -11.56
C ASP A 716 -51.00 32.00 -13.06
N ALA A 717 -50.76 30.79 -13.56
CA ALA A 717 -50.54 30.55 -15.00
C ALA A 717 -51.79 30.90 -15.82
N SER A 718 -52.98 30.62 -15.28
CA SER A 718 -54.26 30.97 -15.91
C SER A 718 -54.50 32.48 -15.91
N ALA A 719 -54.04 33.19 -14.87
CA ALA A 719 -54.16 34.64 -14.72
C ALA A 719 -53.00 35.44 -15.38
N ALA A 720 -51.94 34.77 -15.85
CA ALA A 720 -50.76 35.44 -16.38
C ALA A 720 -51.07 36.23 -17.68
N ASN A 721 -50.63 37.50 -17.73
CA ASN A 721 -50.89 38.42 -18.83
C ASN A 721 -50.00 38.23 -20.07
N SER A 722 -48.95 37.40 -19.98
CA SER A 722 -48.02 37.14 -21.10
C SER A 722 -47.82 35.64 -21.32
N THR A 723 -47.67 35.25 -22.59
CA THR A 723 -47.39 33.86 -22.98
C THR A 723 -46.06 33.36 -22.40
N ALA A 724 -45.05 34.24 -22.28
CA ALA A 724 -43.76 33.89 -21.69
C ALA A 724 -43.88 33.56 -20.19
N ALA A 725 -44.63 34.37 -19.42
CA ALA A 725 -44.87 34.10 -18.00
C ALA A 725 -45.71 32.83 -17.80
N ARG A 726 -46.76 32.64 -18.62
CA ARG A 726 -47.59 31.42 -18.59
C ARG A 726 -46.77 30.15 -18.85
N ASN A 727 -45.88 30.19 -19.85
CA ASN A 727 -45.00 29.06 -20.17
C ASN A 727 -43.97 28.77 -19.05
N LYS A 728 -43.46 29.80 -18.37
CA LYS A 728 -42.55 29.62 -17.22
C LYS A 728 -43.27 28.93 -16.05
N LEU A 729 -44.44 29.43 -15.66
CA LEU A 729 -45.26 28.85 -14.60
C LEU A 729 -45.72 27.43 -14.93
N ALA A 730 -46.09 27.16 -16.19
CA ALA A 730 -46.45 25.81 -16.63
C ALA A 730 -45.29 24.81 -16.50
N LYS A 731 -44.05 25.24 -16.79
CA LYS A 731 -42.86 24.40 -16.58
C LYS A 731 -42.60 24.11 -15.11
N GLU A 732 -42.78 25.10 -14.22
CA GLU A 732 -42.66 24.91 -12.77
C GLU A 732 -43.74 23.95 -12.24
N VAL A 733 -44.99 24.07 -12.70
CA VAL A 733 -46.08 23.14 -12.38
C VAL A 733 -45.72 21.71 -12.79
N GLU A 734 -45.20 21.50 -14.01
CA GLU A 734 -44.79 20.17 -14.46
C GLU A 734 -43.60 19.61 -13.67
N LYS A 735 -42.65 20.46 -13.23
CA LYS A 735 -41.57 20.06 -12.31
C LYS A 735 -42.16 19.57 -10.98
N LEU A 736 -43.06 20.34 -10.37
CA LEU A 736 -43.67 20.00 -9.08
C LEU A 736 -44.58 18.77 -9.17
N LYS A 737 -45.33 18.57 -10.26
CA LYS A 737 -46.13 17.35 -10.46
C LYS A 737 -45.26 16.09 -10.48
N LYS A 738 -44.11 16.13 -11.17
CA LYS A 738 -43.17 15.00 -11.19
C LYS A 738 -42.64 14.70 -9.78
N LYS A 739 -42.29 15.74 -9.02
CA LYS A 739 -41.90 15.60 -7.60
C LYS A 739 -43.03 15.04 -6.75
N HIS A 740 -44.26 15.51 -6.93
CA HIS A 740 -45.42 15.03 -6.18
C HIS A 740 -45.68 13.54 -6.41
N VAL A 741 -45.60 13.07 -7.67
CA VAL A 741 -45.74 11.65 -8.01
C VAL A 741 -44.62 10.81 -7.38
N GLU A 742 -43.37 11.27 -7.46
CA GLU A 742 -42.23 10.60 -6.81
C GLU A 742 -42.43 10.53 -5.28
N LEU A 743 -42.88 11.63 -4.67
CA LEU A 743 -43.07 11.72 -3.22
C LEU A 743 -44.18 10.78 -2.70
N LEU A 744 -45.27 10.62 -3.46
CA LEU A 744 -46.33 9.65 -3.13
C LEU A 744 -45.82 8.20 -3.18
N ALA A 745 -45.02 7.86 -4.19
CA ALA A 745 -44.39 6.54 -4.29
C ALA A 745 -43.39 6.31 -3.14
N TYR A 746 -42.63 7.34 -2.79
CA TYR A 746 -41.69 7.30 -1.68
C TYR A 746 -42.39 7.17 -0.32
N ASP A 747 -43.55 7.81 -0.10
CA ASP A 747 -44.33 7.65 1.13
C ASP A 747 -44.76 6.19 1.36
N GLU A 748 -45.17 5.49 0.30
CA GLU A 748 -45.56 4.08 0.37
C GLU A 748 -44.36 3.19 0.74
N GLN A 749 -43.21 3.41 0.10
CA GLN A 749 -41.97 2.71 0.41
C GLN A 749 -41.54 2.99 1.86
N LEU A 750 -41.49 4.26 2.26
CA LEU A 750 -41.07 4.66 3.59
C LEU A 750 -42.00 4.08 4.68
N ARG A 751 -43.31 4.00 4.42
CA ARG A 751 -44.26 3.32 5.31
C ARG A 751 -43.90 1.86 5.51
N HIS A 752 -43.61 1.12 4.42
CA HIS A 752 -43.23 -0.29 4.50
C HIS A 752 -41.98 -0.49 5.37
N TYR A 753 -40.94 0.31 5.16
CA TYR A 753 -39.71 0.23 5.96
C TYR A 753 -39.89 0.71 7.41
N ALA A 754 -40.76 1.69 7.64
CA ALA A 754 -41.11 2.12 9.00
C ALA A 754 -41.79 1.01 9.80
N ASP A 755 -42.66 0.22 9.16
CA ASP A 755 -43.33 -0.94 9.78
C ASP A 755 -42.33 -2.06 10.12
N MET A 756 -41.20 -2.16 9.41
CA MET A 756 -40.13 -3.12 9.72
C MET A 756 -39.36 -2.78 11.00
N ARG A 757 -39.43 -1.53 11.49
CA ARG A 757 -38.75 -1.06 12.72
C ARG A 757 -37.27 -1.46 12.78
N ILE A 758 -36.55 -1.22 11.69
CA ILE A 758 -35.14 -1.61 11.54
C ILE A 758 -34.30 -1.01 12.67
N THR A 759 -33.47 -1.84 13.31
CA THR A 759 -32.46 -1.45 14.30
C THR A 759 -31.05 -1.63 13.74
N LEU A 760 -30.10 -0.84 14.27
CA LEU A 760 -28.71 -0.86 13.87
C LEU A 760 -27.83 -1.49 14.96
N ASP A 761 -26.89 -2.34 14.54
CA ASP A 761 -25.76 -2.71 15.37
C ASP A 761 -24.50 -2.07 14.77
N LEU A 762 -23.97 -1.05 15.42
CA LEU A 762 -22.81 -0.32 14.92
C LEU A 762 -21.56 -1.20 14.77
N ASP A 763 -21.48 -2.34 15.46
CA ASP A 763 -20.36 -3.30 15.29
C ASP A 763 -20.37 -3.97 13.91
N ASP A 764 -21.54 -4.08 13.26
CA ASP A 764 -21.64 -4.57 11.88
C ASP A 764 -21.00 -3.60 10.86
N GLY A 765 -20.71 -2.36 11.29
CA GLY A 765 -20.14 -1.31 10.45
C GLY A 765 -21.16 -0.69 9.50
N VAL A 766 -20.74 0.37 8.81
CA VAL A 766 -21.62 1.15 7.93
C VAL A 766 -22.13 0.31 6.79
N LYS A 767 -21.27 -0.49 6.12
CA LYS A 767 -21.67 -1.23 4.92
C LYS A 767 -22.87 -2.15 5.14
N VAL A 768 -22.83 -2.95 6.21
CA VAL A 768 -23.91 -3.90 6.54
C VAL A 768 -25.16 -3.15 6.96
N ASN A 769 -25.03 -2.13 7.81
CA ASN A 769 -26.18 -1.36 8.30
C ASN A 769 -26.85 -0.53 7.19
N TYR A 770 -26.07 0.08 6.31
CA TYR A 770 -26.58 0.86 5.17
C TYR A 770 -27.39 -0.02 4.21
N GLY A 771 -26.97 -1.26 4.00
CA GLY A 771 -27.67 -2.23 3.15
C GLY A 771 -29.08 -2.60 3.63
N LYS A 772 -29.40 -2.39 4.92
CA LYS A 772 -30.71 -2.72 5.50
C LYS A 772 -31.86 -1.85 4.93
N PHE A 773 -31.55 -0.67 4.39
CA PHE A 773 -32.54 0.31 3.95
C PHE A 773 -32.91 0.24 2.47
N GLY A 774 -32.20 -0.59 1.69
CA GLY A 774 -32.43 -0.70 0.24
C GLY A 774 -32.48 0.68 -0.43
N ASP A 775 -33.38 0.84 -1.40
CA ASP A 775 -33.45 2.04 -2.26
C ASP A 775 -33.92 3.33 -1.54
N LEU A 776 -34.18 3.30 -0.22
CA LEU A 776 -34.45 4.53 0.55
C LEU A 776 -33.21 5.44 0.69
N LEU A 777 -32.01 4.86 0.63
CA LEU A 777 -30.76 5.58 0.78
C LEU A 777 -30.10 5.85 -0.57
N GLU A 778 -29.51 7.03 -0.70
CA GLU A 778 -28.74 7.39 -1.90
C GLU A 778 -27.47 6.54 -2.01
N GLY A 779 -27.15 6.04 -3.20
CA GLY A 779 -25.85 5.41 -3.48
C GLY A 779 -25.57 4.08 -2.79
N VAL A 780 -26.58 3.27 -2.42
CA VAL A 780 -26.41 1.96 -1.74
C VAL A 780 -25.32 1.10 -2.36
N LYS A 781 -25.36 0.90 -3.68
CA LYS A 781 -24.39 0.06 -4.40
C LYS A 781 -22.94 0.55 -4.24
N LEU A 782 -22.75 1.87 -4.09
CA LEU A 782 -21.42 2.45 -3.87
C LEU A 782 -20.90 2.15 -2.46
N VAL A 783 -21.79 2.11 -1.46
CA VAL A 783 -21.44 1.88 -0.04
C VAL A 783 -21.27 0.38 0.25
N THR A 784 -22.24 -0.44 -0.15
CA THR A 784 -22.27 -1.88 0.16
C THR A 784 -21.32 -2.70 -0.70
N GLY A 785 -20.81 -2.12 -1.80
CA GLY A 785 -20.13 -2.86 -2.87
C GLY A 785 -21.15 -3.52 -3.79
N GLY A 786 -20.98 -3.38 -5.11
CA GLY A 786 -21.64 -4.27 -6.06
C GLY A 786 -21.07 -5.68 -5.91
N ALA A 787 -21.74 -6.69 -6.47
CA ALA A 787 -21.33 -8.10 -6.41
C ALA A 787 -20.03 -8.44 -7.20
N GLY A 788 -18.98 -7.61 -7.09
CA GLY A 788 -17.75 -7.78 -7.87
C GLY A 788 -16.51 -7.02 -7.38
N ASP A 789 -16.55 -6.31 -6.24
CA ASP A 789 -15.37 -5.59 -5.70
C ASP A 789 -14.86 -6.25 -4.40
N ASP A 790 -14.66 -7.57 -4.44
CA ASP A 790 -13.90 -8.35 -3.46
C ASP A 790 -12.40 -8.42 -3.82
#